data_AF-A0AAD4LMU1-F1
#
_entry.id   AF-A0AAD4LMU1-F1
#
_cell.length_a   1.000
_cell.length_b   1.000
_cell.length_c   1.000
_cell.angle_alpha   90.00
_cell.angle_beta   90.00
_cell.angle_gamma   90.00
#
_symmetry.space_group_name_H-M   'P 1'
#
loop_
_entity.id
_entity.type
_entity.pdbx_description
1 polymer ?
#
loop_
_entity_poly.entity_id
_entity_poly.type
_entity_poly.pdbx_seq_one_letter_code
_entity_poly.pdbx_strand_id
1 'polypeptide(L)'
;MVPRPQSSAAGVLSLLLEKEPLLKQHALNTLISLVPQFWAEISEHTALIESLYESPDLPLEARHSAALLASKVYYYLEEYDEALSFALGAGTAFQQDSILPGDDEYVETLISKAIDRYIESRTEEQSGAQSKVDPRLQDIIENIFARCIQNGEYKQAIGIALESRRLDIIKQLYEKTHDSSLLTYSMEAVLDNHFPLSYRDQVLNFLYPLFPSPTIDSKSPYIHSLTRLLVTLSNPTLTVSLLVSLVPQEKLVAYQLAFDLVEGGAQDFLETVRNDLPVGDEDVKPFFDTLRKILGGRESVKLYLEFLKKNNRADLLILKHTKDLLEPRSSVYHNAVTFQNAFMHAGTTSDTFLRENLDWLGYASNWSKFTATAALGVIHKGNFEQGMVILGPYLPNENGGESNLAGAAYSEGGALYGLGLINAGVGAISSGVGGRTVEDYLRNILKAAQGEVVQHGAALGLGIAGMGGRNPEAYEDLKQTLFTESAIGGEAAGYAMGLIMLGTSDANCANEMLTYARETRHEKIIRGLAIGLAFLNFGRQDQADDIAKQLLAEKDPILRYGGVYTLALAYAGTPNNDAVRRLLHIAVSDTSDDVRRAAVTSLAFLLFKNPRQVPRIVQLLSESYNPHVRCGATLALGIACAGTGLQDAIEILEPMTKDSVDFVRQGALIALGMILVQQSDASSPSLAPTRATYAKIVGDKHEDPMARFGAALGQSFIDAGGRNVTISLQSRAGTKNTSAIVGMVMFCQFWYWYPLAHSPKFDFISNARPSLFAYPSSMKPPKKEATTKLTTAVLSTTAKVKARERKKAASEDIPESDNRKDGDVEMKSEEVPSARHGDVSPINDSISNLPEGQSAEARGPIKRKEPSWESLANFSRVTPAQFQCIVFPPSSRYQPVRPVSAREPTIKTGKAATRTVHPEKYAGGGGILLLVDERPGEPEEYIELNTAPPPQAAISITVTAAGPRPDRNISLDPNAPEADVPAPFEYPFDNDGE
;
A
#
# COMPACT_ATOMS: atom_id res chain seq x y z
N MET A 1 59.64 29.80 -26.54
CA MET A 1 59.10 31.16 -26.31
C MET A 1 57.91 31.03 -25.38
N VAL A 2 57.80 31.88 -24.37
CA VAL A 2 56.55 32.00 -23.59
C VAL A 2 55.57 32.80 -24.44
N PRO A 3 54.31 32.34 -24.66
CA PRO A 3 53.34 33.15 -25.38
C PRO A 3 53.06 34.42 -24.58
N ARG A 4 53.08 35.58 -25.24
CA ARG A 4 52.61 36.82 -24.61
C ARG A 4 51.10 36.69 -24.36
N PRO A 5 50.57 37.09 -23.20
CA PRO A 5 49.12 37.22 -23.04
C PRO A 5 48.63 38.24 -24.08
N GLN A 6 47.71 37.81 -24.94
CA GLN A 6 47.02 38.71 -25.86
C GLN A 6 46.05 39.58 -25.04
N SER A 7 45.86 40.84 -25.43
CA SER A 7 45.01 41.79 -24.69
C SER A 7 43.66 42.06 -25.34
N SER A 8 43.43 41.54 -26.55
CA SER A 8 42.21 41.69 -27.35
C SER A 8 42.28 40.76 -28.57
N ALA A 9 41.13 40.30 -29.06
CA ALA A 9 40.97 39.52 -30.28
C ALA A 9 40.92 40.38 -31.56
N ALA A 10 40.78 41.71 -31.44
CA ALA A 10 40.59 42.65 -32.56
C ALA A 10 41.65 42.52 -33.68
N GLY A 11 42.90 42.21 -33.31
CA GLY A 11 43.97 41.95 -34.29
C GLY A 11 43.68 40.75 -35.19
N VAL A 12 43.11 39.68 -34.63
CA VAL A 12 42.77 38.44 -35.38
C VAL A 12 41.42 38.61 -36.11
N LEU A 13 40.46 39.32 -35.52
CA LEU A 13 39.19 39.70 -36.16
C LEU A 13 39.44 40.53 -37.44
N SER A 14 40.43 41.43 -37.43
CA SER A 14 40.81 42.20 -38.63
C SER A 14 41.27 41.32 -39.81
N LEU A 15 41.83 40.14 -39.56
CA LEU A 15 42.26 39.19 -40.59
C LEU A 15 41.09 38.46 -41.28
N LEU A 16 39.88 38.47 -40.70
CA LEU A 16 38.67 37.96 -41.35
C LEU A 16 38.17 38.87 -42.49
N LEU A 17 38.50 40.16 -42.43
CA LEU A 17 38.15 41.16 -43.43
C LEU A 17 39.09 41.14 -44.66
N GLU A 18 40.24 40.48 -44.55
CA GLU A 18 41.19 40.35 -45.66
C GLU A 18 40.66 39.46 -46.78
N LYS A 19 41.16 39.68 -48.00
CA LYS A 19 40.64 38.97 -49.20
C LYS A 19 41.22 37.58 -49.41
N GLU A 20 42.32 37.24 -48.74
CA GLU A 20 43.03 35.99 -48.97
C GLU A 20 42.45 34.82 -48.15
N PRO A 21 42.03 33.70 -48.77
CA PRO A 21 41.34 32.62 -48.06
C PRO A 21 42.22 31.90 -47.03
N LEU A 22 43.54 31.87 -47.24
CA LEU A 22 44.50 31.29 -46.28
C LEU A 22 44.59 32.11 -44.99
N LEU A 23 44.53 33.44 -45.08
CA LEU A 23 44.51 34.33 -43.91
C LEU A 23 43.20 34.15 -43.12
N LYS A 24 42.06 34.03 -43.82
CA LYS A 24 40.78 33.72 -43.18
C LYS A 24 40.80 32.38 -42.43
N GLN A 25 41.33 31.31 -43.04
CA GLN A 25 41.45 30.00 -42.39
C GLN A 25 42.35 30.06 -41.14
N HIS A 26 43.48 30.78 -41.21
CA HIS A 26 44.36 30.98 -40.06
C HIS A 26 43.70 31.81 -38.94
N ALA A 27 42.95 32.86 -39.31
CA ALA A 27 42.21 33.69 -38.37
C ALA A 27 41.12 32.89 -37.64
N LEU A 28 40.31 32.10 -38.36
CA LEU A 28 39.27 31.25 -37.79
C LEU A 28 39.84 30.24 -36.76
N ASN A 29 40.89 29.51 -37.14
CA ASN A 29 41.53 28.53 -36.24
C ASN A 29 42.15 29.20 -35.01
N THR A 30 42.69 30.42 -35.15
CA THR A 30 43.24 31.17 -34.01
C THR A 30 42.13 31.67 -33.10
N LEU A 31 41.02 32.18 -33.66
CA LEU A 31 39.87 32.67 -32.89
C LEU A 31 39.18 31.57 -32.07
N ILE A 32 39.07 30.35 -32.58
CA ILE A 32 38.50 29.19 -31.84
C ILE A 32 39.20 29.01 -30.48
N SER A 33 40.53 29.14 -30.44
CA SER A 33 41.31 29.02 -29.19
C SER A 33 41.17 30.24 -28.23
N LEU A 34 40.61 31.34 -28.71
CA LEU A 34 40.48 32.61 -27.98
C LEU A 34 39.06 32.87 -27.46
N VAL A 35 38.05 32.13 -27.94
CA VAL A 35 36.64 32.32 -27.54
C VAL A 35 36.45 32.32 -26.01
N PRO A 36 37.01 31.38 -25.22
CA PRO A 36 36.81 31.37 -23.76
C PRO A 36 37.28 32.63 -23.03
N GLN A 37 38.18 33.42 -23.64
CA GLN A 37 38.75 34.64 -23.06
C GLN A 37 38.18 35.93 -23.67
N PHE A 38 37.75 35.89 -24.94
CA PHE A 38 37.39 37.08 -25.72
C PHE A 38 36.04 36.97 -26.44
N TRP A 39 35.15 36.06 -26.05
CA TRP A 39 33.83 35.86 -26.67
C TRP A 39 33.06 37.18 -26.87
N ALA A 40 33.11 38.10 -25.90
CA ALA A 40 32.42 39.39 -25.97
C ALA A 40 32.91 40.32 -27.09
N GLU A 41 34.20 40.26 -27.46
CA GLU A 41 34.73 41.01 -28.62
C GLU A 41 34.38 40.30 -29.94
N ILE A 42 34.27 38.97 -29.91
CA ILE A 42 33.97 38.16 -31.10
C ILE A 42 32.46 38.21 -31.42
N SER A 43 31.59 38.34 -30.41
CA SER A 43 30.13 38.43 -30.58
C SER A 43 29.67 39.66 -31.34
N GLU A 44 30.42 40.77 -31.33
CA GLU A 44 30.11 41.95 -32.17
C GLU A 44 30.25 41.68 -33.68
N HIS A 45 30.87 40.55 -34.06
CA HIS A 45 31.15 40.16 -35.44
C HIS A 45 30.51 38.84 -35.87
N THR A 46 29.52 38.31 -35.13
CA THR A 46 28.80 37.05 -35.46
C THR A 46 28.28 37.04 -36.90
N ALA A 47 27.59 38.09 -37.35
CA ALA A 47 27.07 38.21 -38.72
C ALA A 47 28.16 38.10 -39.81
N LEU A 48 29.41 38.50 -39.50
CA LEU A 48 30.53 38.27 -40.41
C LEU A 48 30.88 36.78 -40.47
N ILE A 49 30.95 36.11 -39.32
CA ILE A 49 31.29 34.68 -39.20
C ILE A 49 30.22 33.81 -39.89
N GLU A 50 28.95 34.16 -39.76
CA GLU A 50 27.83 33.53 -40.47
C GLU A 50 27.98 33.67 -41.99
N SER A 51 28.26 34.87 -42.49
CA SER A 51 28.48 35.09 -43.92
C SER A 51 29.68 34.30 -44.48
N LEU A 52 30.69 34.02 -43.65
CA LEU A 52 31.84 33.18 -43.99
C LEU A 52 31.49 31.68 -44.00
N TYR A 53 30.55 31.25 -43.16
CA TYR A 53 29.98 29.90 -43.21
C TYR A 53 29.08 29.69 -44.43
N GLU A 54 28.28 30.69 -44.83
CA GLU A 54 27.41 30.61 -46.00
C GLU A 54 28.15 30.75 -47.34
N SER A 55 29.26 31.50 -47.38
CA SER A 55 30.03 31.77 -48.61
C SER A 55 30.52 30.48 -49.30
N PRO A 56 30.32 30.34 -50.63
CA PRO A 56 30.87 29.25 -51.43
C PRO A 56 32.36 29.45 -51.77
N ASP A 57 32.96 30.61 -51.46
CA ASP A 57 34.32 30.98 -51.87
C ASP A 57 35.42 30.36 -50.97
N LEU A 58 35.01 29.76 -49.84
CA LEU A 58 35.90 29.20 -48.83
C LEU A 58 36.01 27.66 -48.94
N PRO A 59 37.20 27.07 -48.70
CA PRO A 59 37.36 25.62 -48.57
C PRO A 59 36.44 25.03 -47.51
N LEU A 60 36.01 23.77 -47.71
CA LEU A 60 35.07 23.08 -46.81
C LEU A 60 35.54 23.10 -45.34
N GLU A 61 36.84 22.86 -45.10
CA GLU A 61 37.46 22.93 -43.77
C GLU A 61 37.34 24.31 -43.12
N ALA A 62 37.54 25.39 -43.89
CA ALA A 62 37.40 26.75 -43.38
C ALA A 62 35.93 27.08 -43.06
N ARG A 63 34.97 26.55 -43.82
CA ARG A 63 33.53 26.67 -43.52
C ARG A 63 33.16 25.90 -42.25
N HIS A 64 33.70 24.70 -42.06
CA HIS A 64 33.52 23.93 -40.82
C HIS A 64 34.13 24.67 -39.60
N SER A 65 35.31 25.29 -39.76
CA SER A 65 35.92 26.14 -38.71
C SER A 65 35.09 27.40 -38.41
N ALA A 66 34.50 28.04 -39.43
CA ALA A 66 33.59 29.19 -39.23
C ALA A 66 32.33 28.79 -38.46
N ALA A 67 31.74 27.63 -38.78
CA ALA A 67 30.59 27.08 -38.07
C ALA A 67 30.94 26.72 -36.60
N LEU A 68 32.10 26.11 -36.35
CA LEU A 68 32.56 25.82 -34.98
C LEU A 68 32.78 27.10 -34.17
N LEU A 69 33.37 28.13 -34.79
CA LEU A 69 33.56 29.44 -34.15
C LEU A 69 32.22 30.10 -33.80
N ALA A 70 31.27 30.14 -34.73
CA ALA A 70 29.93 30.67 -34.48
C ALA A 70 29.23 29.89 -33.35
N SER A 71 29.31 28.56 -33.37
CA SER A 71 28.72 27.70 -32.34
C SER A 71 29.30 27.97 -30.93
N LYS A 72 30.63 28.10 -30.79
CA LYS A 72 31.24 28.45 -29.50
C LYS A 72 30.84 29.85 -29.03
N VAL A 73 30.70 30.83 -29.94
CA VAL A 73 30.24 32.18 -29.56
C VAL A 73 28.79 32.17 -29.09
N TYR A 74 27.88 31.51 -29.82
CA TYR A 74 26.48 31.38 -29.42
C TYR A 74 26.29 30.61 -28.10
N TYR A 75 27.15 29.63 -27.80
CA TYR A 75 27.19 28.98 -26.48
C TYR A 75 27.48 29.97 -25.33
N TYR A 76 28.49 30.85 -25.48
CA TYR A 76 28.79 31.88 -24.47
C TYR A 76 27.74 33.02 -24.43
N LEU A 77 26.90 33.16 -25.45
CA LEU A 77 25.72 34.05 -25.46
C LEU A 77 24.47 33.39 -24.84
N GLU A 78 24.55 32.13 -24.39
CA GLU A 78 23.43 31.32 -23.89
C GLU A 78 22.33 31.00 -24.96
N GLU A 79 22.62 31.22 -26.24
CA GLU A 79 21.75 30.94 -27.39
C GLU A 79 22.02 29.52 -27.94
N TYR A 80 21.59 28.52 -27.17
CA TYR A 80 21.95 27.11 -27.39
C TYR A 80 21.35 26.47 -28.66
N ASP A 81 20.21 26.97 -29.16
CA ASP A 81 19.57 26.42 -30.37
C ASP A 81 20.31 26.84 -31.65
N GLU A 82 20.73 28.10 -31.70
CA GLU A 82 21.62 28.68 -32.70
C GLU A 82 22.97 27.97 -32.64
N ALA A 83 23.57 27.84 -31.43
CA ALA A 83 24.83 27.14 -31.23
C ALA A 83 24.79 25.69 -31.76
N LEU A 84 23.71 24.95 -31.51
CA LEU A 84 23.51 23.59 -32.03
C LEU A 84 23.39 23.58 -33.57
N SER A 85 22.68 24.54 -34.16
CA SER A 85 22.53 24.64 -35.62
C SER A 85 23.87 24.81 -36.36
N PHE A 86 24.78 25.61 -35.78
CA PHE A 86 26.13 25.80 -36.29
C PHE A 86 27.06 24.62 -35.95
N ALA A 87 26.90 23.95 -34.80
CA ALA A 87 27.63 22.70 -34.51
C ALA A 87 27.31 21.59 -35.53
N LEU A 88 26.03 21.46 -35.91
CA LEU A 88 25.58 20.58 -37.00
C LEU A 88 26.12 21.00 -38.38
N GLY A 89 26.49 22.27 -38.56
CA GLY A 89 27.20 22.78 -39.75
C GLY A 89 28.71 22.54 -39.72
N ALA A 90 29.32 22.37 -38.53
CA ALA A 90 30.75 22.18 -38.34
C ALA A 90 31.21 20.72 -38.57
N GLY A 91 30.32 19.74 -38.39
CA GLY A 91 30.54 18.34 -38.74
C GLY A 91 31.85 17.76 -38.20
N THR A 92 32.83 17.53 -39.09
CA THR A 92 34.14 16.96 -38.73
C THR A 92 34.94 17.82 -37.76
N ALA A 93 34.78 19.15 -37.78
CA ALA A 93 35.50 20.05 -36.87
C ALA A 93 34.99 19.87 -35.43
N PHE A 94 33.67 19.77 -35.24
CA PHE A 94 33.06 19.51 -33.93
C PHE A 94 33.46 18.13 -33.36
N GLN A 95 33.54 17.11 -34.21
CA GLN A 95 34.01 15.77 -33.80
C GLN A 95 35.47 15.78 -33.33
N GLN A 96 36.36 16.56 -33.96
CA GLN A 96 37.75 16.70 -33.54
C GLN A 96 37.89 17.47 -32.22
N ASP A 97 37.06 18.50 -32.03
CA ASP A 97 37.00 19.30 -30.80
C ASP A 97 36.58 18.43 -29.60
N SER A 98 35.66 17.48 -29.78
CA SER A 98 35.21 16.51 -28.76
C SER A 98 36.26 15.50 -28.24
N ILE A 99 37.50 15.60 -28.73
CA ILE A 99 38.65 14.75 -28.36
C ILE A 99 39.72 15.58 -27.62
N LEU A 100 39.65 16.92 -27.64
CA LEU A 100 40.63 17.80 -27.03
C LEU A 100 40.37 18.00 -25.52
N PRO A 101 41.34 17.75 -24.63
CA PRO A 101 41.15 17.97 -23.19
C PRO A 101 41.01 19.46 -22.87
N GLY A 102 39.82 19.90 -22.46
CA GLY A 102 39.56 21.26 -21.99
C GLY A 102 38.20 21.86 -22.37
N ASP A 103 37.55 21.37 -23.43
CA ASP A 103 36.25 21.89 -23.92
C ASP A 103 35.06 20.96 -23.59
N ASP A 104 35.22 20.07 -22.59
CA ASP A 104 34.22 19.07 -22.21
C ASP A 104 32.83 19.68 -21.90
N GLU A 105 32.79 20.83 -21.19
CA GLU A 105 31.53 21.50 -20.80
C GLU A 105 30.71 22.01 -22.00
N TYR A 106 31.38 22.55 -23.03
CA TYR A 106 30.74 23.01 -24.28
C TYR A 106 30.15 21.82 -25.04
N VAL A 107 30.93 20.75 -25.17
CA VAL A 107 30.53 19.53 -25.90
C VAL A 107 29.40 18.80 -25.17
N GLU A 108 29.46 18.67 -23.85
CA GLU A 108 28.39 18.03 -23.04
C GLU A 108 27.08 18.83 -23.11
N THR A 109 27.15 20.16 -23.05
CA THR A 109 25.95 21.03 -23.15
C THR A 109 25.29 20.90 -24.53
N LEU A 110 26.08 20.95 -25.62
CA LEU A 110 25.55 20.79 -26.97
C LEU A 110 25.04 19.38 -27.25
N ILE A 111 25.69 18.34 -26.74
CA ILE A 111 25.20 16.96 -26.84
C ILE A 111 23.85 16.81 -26.12
N SER A 112 23.70 17.39 -24.93
CA SER A 112 22.44 17.37 -24.18
C SER A 112 21.32 18.05 -24.98
N LYS A 113 21.57 19.27 -25.47
CA LYS A 113 20.63 20.02 -26.31
C LYS A 113 20.31 19.32 -27.64
N ALA A 114 21.27 18.59 -28.22
CA ALA A 114 21.07 17.77 -29.41
C ALA A 114 20.15 16.57 -29.14
N ILE A 115 20.32 15.91 -27.98
CA ILE A 115 19.45 14.81 -27.54
C ILE A 115 18.02 15.33 -27.32
N ASP A 116 17.84 16.43 -26.59
CA ASP A 116 16.54 17.05 -26.35
C ASP A 116 15.81 17.36 -27.66
N ARG A 117 16.46 18.09 -28.57
CA ARG A 117 15.89 18.48 -29.87
C ARG A 117 15.59 17.28 -30.78
N TYR A 118 16.37 16.20 -30.67
CA TYR A 118 16.09 14.94 -31.36
C TYR A 118 14.86 14.24 -30.79
N ILE A 119 14.72 14.17 -29.46
CA ILE A 119 13.55 13.59 -28.78
C ILE A 119 12.26 14.35 -29.12
N GLU A 120 12.30 15.68 -29.13
CA GLU A 120 11.19 16.55 -29.55
C GLU A 120 10.79 16.25 -31.00
N SER A 121 11.74 16.34 -31.95
CA SER A 121 11.50 16.11 -33.38
C SER A 121 10.91 14.72 -33.66
N ARG A 122 11.40 13.67 -32.97
CA ARG A 122 10.89 12.30 -33.09
C ARG A 122 9.49 12.14 -32.49
N THR A 123 9.21 12.85 -31.40
CA THR A 123 7.87 12.86 -30.78
C THR A 123 6.84 13.53 -31.68
N GLU A 124 7.21 14.63 -32.34
CA GLU A 124 6.40 15.32 -33.34
C GLU A 124 6.14 14.47 -34.59
N GLU A 125 7.18 13.86 -35.16
CA GLU A 125 7.09 12.98 -36.33
C GLU A 125 6.09 11.84 -36.09
N GLN A 126 6.15 11.22 -34.91
CA GLN A 126 5.23 10.15 -34.52
C GLN A 126 3.78 10.62 -34.26
N SER A 127 3.58 11.92 -33.99
CA SER A 127 2.25 12.54 -33.78
C SER A 127 1.54 12.95 -35.08
N GLY A 128 2.21 12.79 -36.23
CA GLY A 128 1.67 13.15 -37.54
C GLY A 128 2.02 14.56 -38.02
N ALA A 129 2.83 15.32 -37.26
CA ALA A 129 3.40 16.57 -37.72
C ALA A 129 4.48 16.31 -38.79
N GLN A 130 4.53 17.15 -39.84
CA GLN A 130 5.54 17.03 -40.92
C GLN A 130 6.93 17.58 -40.52
N SER A 131 7.41 17.17 -39.35
CA SER A 131 8.74 17.46 -38.82
C SER A 131 9.69 16.32 -39.26
N LYS A 132 10.46 16.53 -40.34
CA LYS A 132 11.51 15.58 -40.74
C LYS A 132 12.78 15.87 -39.96
N VAL A 133 13.26 14.85 -39.24
CA VAL A 133 14.52 14.91 -38.50
C VAL A 133 15.70 15.20 -39.45
N ASP A 134 16.58 16.12 -39.06
CA ASP A 134 17.79 16.43 -39.80
C ASP A 134 18.75 15.23 -39.79
N PRO A 135 19.20 14.71 -40.95
CA PRO A 135 20.11 13.57 -41.00
C PRO A 135 21.42 13.81 -40.23
N ARG A 136 21.89 15.06 -40.15
CA ARG A 136 23.11 15.42 -39.40
C ARG A 136 22.93 15.24 -37.89
N LEU A 137 21.72 15.53 -37.39
CA LEU A 137 21.36 15.31 -35.99
C LEU A 137 21.26 13.82 -35.69
N GLN A 138 20.68 13.04 -36.62
CA GLN A 138 20.67 11.58 -36.52
C GLN A 138 22.09 11.00 -36.48
N ASP A 139 23.01 11.45 -37.36
CA ASP A 139 24.39 10.96 -37.38
C ASP A 139 25.14 11.23 -36.06
N ILE A 140 24.96 12.41 -35.43
CA ILE A 140 25.54 12.69 -34.11
C ILE A 140 24.98 11.73 -33.04
N ILE A 141 23.66 11.49 -33.04
CA ILE A 141 23.00 10.59 -32.09
C ILE A 141 23.43 9.13 -32.29
N GLU A 142 23.61 8.65 -33.52
CA GLU A 142 24.16 7.31 -33.79
C GLU A 142 25.62 7.17 -33.29
N ASN A 143 26.43 8.21 -33.42
CA ASN A 143 27.79 8.23 -32.85
C ASN A 143 27.77 8.22 -31.31
N ILE A 144 26.81 8.89 -30.66
CA ILE A 144 26.60 8.82 -29.21
C ILE A 144 26.23 7.39 -28.79
N PHE A 145 25.27 6.75 -29.48
CA PHE A 145 24.95 5.34 -29.21
C PHE A 145 26.16 4.42 -29.39
N ALA A 146 26.97 4.62 -30.43
CA ALA A 146 28.20 3.85 -30.65
C ALA A 146 29.22 4.06 -29.50
N ARG A 147 29.40 5.29 -29.02
CA ARG A 147 30.28 5.63 -27.88
C ARG A 147 29.80 4.97 -26.58
N CYS A 148 28.52 5.09 -26.24
CA CYS A 148 27.95 4.42 -25.06
C CYS A 148 28.09 2.89 -25.13
N ILE A 149 27.96 2.29 -26.33
CA ILE A 149 28.16 0.85 -26.54
C ILE A 149 29.62 0.44 -26.33
N GLN A 150 30.58 1.25 -26.79
CA GLN A 150 32.02 0.99 -26.59
C GLN A 150 32.44 1.17 -25.12
N ASN A 151 31.86 2.15 -24.42
CA ASN A 151 32.12 2.42 -23.00
C ASN A 151 31.47 1.38 -22.05
N GLY A 152 30.48 0.60 -22.53
CA GLY A 152 29.68 -0.31 -21.70
C GLY A 152 28.52 0.37 -20.95
N GLU A 153 28.18 1.60 -21.31
CA GLU A 153 27.17 2.45 -20.65
C GLU A 153 25.74 2.14 -21.13
N TYR A 154 25.39 0.85 -21.17
CA TYR A 154 24.17 0.35 -21.80
C TYR A 154 22.87 0.93 -21.19
N LYS A 155 22.86 1.27 -19.89
CA LYS A 155 21.70 1.86 -19.21
C LYS A 155 21.39 3.28 -19.71
N GLN A 156 22.41 4.05 -20.07
CA GLN A 156 22.24 5.40 -20.63
C GLN A 156 21.76 5.31 -22.08
N ALA A 157 22.34 4.40 -22.87
CA ALA A 157 21.87 4.12 -24.23
C ALA A 157 20.39 3.67 -24.25
N ILE A 158 19.96 2.83 -23.29
CA ILE A 158 18.55 2.44 -23.13
C ILE A 158 17.65 3.65 -22.79
N GLY A 159 18.08 4.54 -21.90
CA GLY A 159 17.32 5.75 -21.54
C GLY A 159 17.04 6.62 -22.76
N ILE A 160 18.10 7.01 -23.48
CA ILE A 160 18.01 7.83 -24.70
C ILE A 160 17.18 7.10 -25.77
N ALA A 161 17.33 5.78 -25.91
CA ALA A 161 16.56 4.98 -26.88
C ALA A 161 15.05 4.95 -26.56
N LEU A 162 14.67 4.89 -25.28
CA LEU A 162 13.26 4.94 -24.86
C LEU A 162 12.65 6.33 -25.07
N GLU A 163 13.37 7.39 -24.73
CA GLU A 163 12.90 8.77 -24.90
C GLU A 163 12.78 9.14 -26.39
N SER A 164 13.76 8.76 -27.22
CA SER A 164 13.72 8.94 -28.68
C SER A 164 12.86 7.92 -29.44
N ARG A 165 12.13 7.05 -28.72
CA ARG A 165 11.21 6.01 -29.23
C ARG A 165 11.84 4.99 -30.18
N ARG A 166 13.14 4.72 -30.02
CA ARG A 166 13.99 3.84 -30.84
C ARG A 166 14.16 2.43 -30.25
N LEU A 167 13.23 1.55 -30.60
CA LEU A 167 13.23 0.15 -30.14
C LEU A 167 14.31 -0.72 -30.82
N ASP A 168 14.74 -0.33 -32.02
CA ASP A 168 15.83 -0.92 -32.79
C ASP A 168 17.14 -1.02 -31.98
N ILE A 169 17.53 0.07 -31.30
CA ILE A 169 18.75 0.11 -30.49
C ILE A 169 18.67 -0.86 -29.29
N ILE A 170 17.51 -0.97 -28.64
CA ILE A 170 17.31 -1.87 -27.50
C ILE A 170 17.52 -3.34 -27.93
N LYS A 171 17.02 -3.72 -29.11
CA LYS A 171 17.27 -5.07 -29.66
C LYS A 171 18.74 -5.29 -30.01
N GLN A 172 19.40 -4.33 -30.67
CA GLN A 172 20.84 -4.45 -30.98
C GLN A 172 21.71 -4.56 -29.73
N LEU A 173 21.37 -3.85 -28.65
CA LEU A 173 22.04 -3.95 -27.35
C LEU A 173 21.88 -5.35 -26.75
N TYR A 174 20.67 -5.90 -26.78
CA TYR A 174 20.39 -7.24 -26.26
C TYR A 174 21.02 -8.36 -27.10
N GLU A 175 21.03 -8.25 -28.43
CA GLU A 175 21.70 -9.20 -29.33
C GLU A 175 23.22 -9.24 -29.14
N LYS A 176 23.84 -8.16 -28.62
CA LYS A 176 25.27 -8.11 -28.30
C LYS A 176 25.62 -8.57 -26.88
N THR A 177 24.74 -8.31 -25.91
CA THR A 177 25.01 -8.53 -24.48
C THR A 177 24.40 -9.81 -23.92
N HIS A 178 23.25 -10.23 -24.47
CA HIS A 178 22.37 -11.28 -23.95
C HIS A 178 22.00 -11.13 -22.46
N ASP A 179 22.07 -9.91 -21.91
CA ASP A 179 21.80 -9.65 -20.49
C ASP A 179 20.32 -9.33 -20.22
N SER A 180 19.65 -10.22 -19.49
CA SER A 180 18.26 -10.06 -19.04
C SER A 180 18.07 -8.95 -17.98
N SER A 181 19.15 -8.49 -17.33
CA SER A 181 19.10 -7.35 -16.40
C SER A 181 18.80 -6.03 -17.14
N LEU A 182 19.32 -5.88 -18.37
CA LEU A 182 19.06 -4.73 -19.23
C LEU A 182 17.61 -4.69 -19.73
N LEU A 183 17.02 -5.84 -20.06
CA LEU A 183 15.58 -5.92 -20.40
C LEU A 183 14.69 -5.56 -19.20
N THR A 184 15.07 -6.01 -17.99
CA THR A 184 14.37 -5.63 -16.75
C THR A 184 14.49 -4.12 -16.50
N TYR A 185 15.67 -3.53 -16.69
CA TYR A 185 15.86 -2.08 -16.56
C TYR A 185 15.02 -1.28 -17.59
N SER A 186 15.01 -1.68 -18.86
CA SER A 186 14.15 -1.08 -19.90
C SER A 186 12.67 -1.09 -19.50
N MET A 187 12.21 -2.23 -18.99
CA MET A 187 10.84 -2.38 -18.52
C MET A 187 10.54 -1.49 -17.30
N GLU A 188 11.42 -1.45 -16.30
CA GLU A 188 11.24 -0.59 -15.13
C GLU A 188 11.22 0.89 -15.47
N ALA A 189 12.12 1.34 -16.35
CA ALA A 189 12.15 2.72 -16.84
C ALA A 189 10.81 3.11 -17.49
N VAL A 190 10.24 2.26 -18.34
CA VAL A 190 8.94 2.50 -18.99
C VAL A 190 7.75 2.48 -18.01
N LEU A 191 7.84 1.75 -16.89
CA LEU A 191 6.77 1.63 -15.90
C LEU A 191 6.81 2.66 -14.75
N ASP A 192 7.97 3.27 -14.51
CA ASP A 192 8.14 4.35 -13.53
C ASP A 192 8.16 5.75 -14.17
N ASN A 193 8.56 5.90 -15.46
CA ASN A 193 8.50 7.17 -16.19
C ASN A 193 7.12 7.48 -16.78
N HIS A 194 6.87 8.75 -17.10
CA HIS A 194 5.62 9.22 -17.72
C HIS A 194 5.67 9.08 -19.25
N PHE A 195 5.36 7.88 -19.75
CA PHE A 195 5.09 7.63 -21.16
C PHE A 195 3.58 7.44 -21.42
N PRO A 196 3.06 7.85 -22.60
CA PRO A 196 1.67 7.58 -22.99
C PRO A 196 1.38 6.07 -23.02
N LEU A 197 0.16 5.67 -22.65
CA LEU A 197 -0.25 4.26 -22.60
C LEU A 197 0.05 3.49 -23.89
N SER A 198 -0.24 4.09 -25.05
CA SER A 198 0.00 3.47 -26.37
C SER A 198 1.47 3.15 -26.61
N TYR A 199 2.38 4.07 -26.26
CA TYR A 199 3.81 3.85 -26.40
C TYR A 199 4.32 2.84 -25.36
N ARG A 200 3.86 2.94 -24.10
CA ARG A 200 4.18 1.96 -23.05
C ARG A 200 3.84 0.53 -23.49
N ASP A 201 2.63 0.32 -23.98
CA ASP A 201 2.15 -1.01 -24.38
C ASP A 201 2.88 -1.48 -25.66
N GLN A 202 3.25 -0.58 -26.58
CA GLN A 202 4.13 -0.90 -27.71
C GLN A 202 5.51 -1.39 -27.25
N VAL A 203 6.16 -0.71 -26.29
CA VAL A 203 7.47 -1.13 -25.78
C VAL A 203 7.38 -2.46 -25.04
N LEU A 204 6.36 -2.67 -24.19
CA LEU A 204 6.20 -3.91 -23.45
C LEU A 204 5.94 -5.12 -24.38
N ASN A 205 5.12 -4.97 -25.42
CA ASN A 205 4.93 -6.01 -26.45
C ASN A 205 6.23 -6.29 -27.24
N PHE A 206 7.09 -5.28 -27.44
CA PHE A 206 8.39 -5.45 -28.08
C PHE A 206 9.43 -6.13 -27.19
N LEU A 207 9.44 -5.83 -25.89
CA LEU A 207 10.36 -6.44 -24.92
C LEU A 207 10.01 -7.92 -24.65
N TYR A 208 8.73 -8.28 -24.65
CA TYR A 208 8.27 -9.65 -24.36
C TYR A 208 9.02 -10.77 -25.13
N PRO A 209 9.11 -10.76 -26.48
CA PRO A 209 9.81 -11.80 -27.24
C PRO A 209 11.34 -11.76 -27.12
N LEU A 210 11.92 -10.74 -26.48
CA LEU A 210 13.36 -10.68 -26.22
C LEU A 210 13.74 -11.44 -24.93
N PHE A 211 12.81 -11.61 -23.98
CA PHE A 211 13.07 -12.39 -22.78
C PHE A 211 13.29 -13.88 -23.12
N PRO A 212 14.28 -14.55 -22.51
CA PRO A 212 14.47 -15.98 -22.69
C PRO A 212 13.34 -16.79 -22.06
N SER A 213 13.09 -17.99 -22.60
CA SER A 213 12.10 -18.92 -22.04
C SER A 213 12.49 -19.32 -20.60
N PRO A 214 11.57 -19.24 -19.62
CA PRO A 214 11.90 -19.50 -18.23
C PRO A 214 12.16 -21.00 -17.96
N THR A 215 13.34 -21.31 -17.44
CA THR A 215 13.80 -22.66 -17.04
C THR A 215 14.26 -22.67 -15.58
N ILE A 216 14.13 -23.82 -14.91
CA ILE A 216 14.47 -23.99 -13.47
C ILE A 216 15.95 -23.66 -13.21
N ASP A 217 16.84 -24.09 -14.09
CA ASP A 217 18.30 -23.90 -13.94
C ASP A 217 18.73 -22.43 -13.94
N SER A 218 17.92 -21.52 -14.50
CA SER A 218 18.34 -20.13 -14.69
C SER A 218 18.48 -19.35 -13.39
N LYS A 219 17.74 -19.72 -12.32
CA LYS A 219 17.76 -19.10 -10.96
C LYS A 219 17.72 -17.56 -10.92
N SER A 220 17.25 -16.92 -11.98
CA SER A 220 17.50 -15.52 -12.28
C SER A 220 16.23 -14.68 -12.13
N PRO A 221 16.35 -13.36 -11.84
CA PRO A 221 15.20 -12.54 -11.46
C PRO A 221 14.21 -12.26 -12.62
N TYR A 222 14.54 -12.57 -13.88
CA TYR A 222 13.72 -12.19 -15.03
C TYR A 222 12.32 -12.86 -15.04
N ILE A 223 12.13 -14.01 -14.40
CA ILE A 223 10.81 -14.67 -14.31
C ILE A 223 9.79 -13.72 -13.65
N HIS A 224 10.23 -12.97 -12.65
CA HIS A 224 9.41 -11.98 -11.96
C HIS A 224 9.09 -10.77 -12.86
N SER A 225 10.11 -10.25 -13.56
CA SER A 225 9.96 -9.18 -14.55
C SER A 225 8.98 -9.57 -15.67
N LEU A 226 9.12 -10.78 -16.21
CA LEU A 226 8.26 -11.34 -17.25
C LEU A 226 6.80 -11.47 -16.77
N THR A 227 6.59 -11.93 -15.53
CA THR A 227 5.25 -12.01 -14.94
C THR A 227 4.62 -10.62 -14.79
N ARG A 228 5.39 -9.66 -14.26
CA ARG A 228 4.97 -8.26 -14.13
C ARG A 228 4.64 -7.63 -15.49
N LEU A 229 5.34 -8.02 -16.56
CA LEU A 229 5.10 -7.56 -17.93
C LEU A 229 3.76 -8.10 -18.44
N LEU A 230 3.52 -9.40 -18.31
CA LEU A 230 2.25 -10.05 -18.70
C LEU A 230 1.06 -9.46 -17.95
N VAL A 231 1.18 -9.26 -16.63
CA VAL A 231 0.17 -8.60 -15.79
C VAL A 231 -0.09 -7.17 -16.25
N THR A 232 0.94 -6.41 -16.67
CA THR A 232 0.75 -5.01 -17.08
C THR A 232 0.16 -4.87 -18.48
N LEU A 233 0.48 -5.80 -19.40
CA LEU A 233 -0.14 -5.89 -20.71
C LEU A 233 -1.57 -6.45 -20.68
N SER A 234 -1.91 -7.27 -19.67
CA SER A 234 -3.20 -7.95 -19.53
C SER A 234 -3.66 -8.66 -20.82
N ASN A 235 -2.73 -9.28 -21.57
CA ASN A 235 -3.01 -9.94 -22.85
C ASN A 235 -3.12 -11.48 -22.65
N PRO A 236 -4.31 -12.08 -22.75
CA PRO A 236 -4.50 -13.52 -22.53
C PRO A 236 -3.70 -14.37 -23.52
N THR A 237 -3.65 -13.98 -24.80
CA THR A 237 -3.06 -14.80 -25.87
C THR A 237 -1.57 -15.09 -25.66
N LEU A 238 -0.79 -14.08 -25.26
CA LEU A 238 0.64 -14.23 -24.94
C LEU A 238 0.84 -15.12 -23.71
N THR A 239 -0.01 -14.94 -22.70
CA THR A 239 0.05 -15.66 -21.41
C THR A 239 -0.30 -17.15 -21.58
N VAL A 240 -1.36 -17.46 -22.32
CA VAL A 240 -1.76 -18.84 -22.65
C VAL A 240 -0.68 -19.52 -23.49
N SER A 241 -0.14 -18.84 -24.51
CA SER A 241 0.97 -19.36 -25.33
C SER A 241 2.19 -19.74 -24.48
N LEU A 242 2.59 -18.86 -23.55
CA LEU A 242 3.68 -19.15 -22.61
C LEU A 242 3.37 -20.36 -21.72
N LEU A 243 2.21 -20.39 -21.06
CA LEU A 243 1.82 -21.50 -20.19
C LEU A 243 1.79 -22.84 -20.95
N VAL A 244 1.24 -22.86 -22.17
CA VAL A 244 1.20 -24.06 -23.02
C VAL A 244 2.61 -24.53 -23.42
N SER A 245 3.55 -23.61 -23.69
CA SER A 245 4.95 -23.97 -23.97
C SER A 245 5.70 -24.54 -22.75
N LEU A 246 5.33 -24.10 -21.54
CA LEU A 246 6.02 -24.48 -20.30
C LEU A 246 5.51 -25.79 -19.70
N VAL A 247 4.21 -26.11 -19.81
CA VAL A 247 3.64 -27.33 -19.19
C VAL A 247 4.34 -28.65 -19.60
N PRO A 248 4.79 -28.85 -20.86
CA PRO A 248 5.54 -30.04 -21.24
C PRO A 248 6.97 -30.11 -20.68
N GLN A 249 7.61 -28.96 -20.43
CA GLN A 249 9.04 -28.87 -20.07
C GLN A 249 9.24 -28.62 -18.57
N GLU A 250 8.56 -27.62 -18.01
CA GLU A 250 8.87 -26.98 -16.72
C GLU A 250 7.59 -26.71 -15.90
N LYS A 251 6.92 -27.79 -15.50
CA LYS A 251 5.61 -27.77 -14.81
C LYS A 251 5.56 -26.90 -13.55
N LEU A 252 6.62 -26.96 -12.74
CA LEU A 252 6.70 -26.19 -11.48
C LEU A 252 6.83 -24.68 -11.74
N VAL A 253 7.52 -24.27 -12.81
CA VAL A 253 7.64 -22.88 -13.23
C VAL A 253 6.28 -22.35 -13.71
N ALA A 254 5.53 -23.16 -14.48
CA ALA A 254 4.17 -22.81 -14.90
C ALA A 254 3.22 -22.59 -13.71
N TYR A 255 3.31 -23.43 -12.66
CA TYR A 255 2.53 -23.23 -11.43
C TYR A 255 2.97 -21.99 -10.63
N GLN A 256 4.28 -21.72 -10.52
CA GLN A 256 4.76 -20.50 -9.84
C GLN A 256 4.29 -19.24 -10.57
N LEU A 257 4.37 -19.26 -11.92
CA LEU A 257 3.86 -18.19 -12.77
C LEU A 257 2.35 -18.01 -12.57
N ALA A 258 1.56 -19.09 -12.46
CA ALA A 258 0.13 -18.99 -12.18
C ALA A 258 -0.18 -18.36 -10.81
N PHE A 259 0.58 -18.68 -9.75
CA PHE A 259 0.44 -18.02 -8.45
C PHE A 259 0.82 -16.53 -8.50
N ASP A 260 1.93 -16.19 -9.14
CA ASP A 260 2.41 -14.81 -9.27
C ASP A 260 1.44 -13.97 -10.17
N LEU A 261 0.85 -14.57 -11.22
CA LEU A 261 -0.20 -13.98 -12.05
C LEU A 261 -1.48 -13.69 -11.24
N VAL A 262 -1.88 -14.58 -10.34
CA VAL A 262 -3.08 -14.39 -9.48
C VAL A 262 -2.88 -13.27 -8.44
N GLU A 263 -1.66 -13.02 -7.96
CA GLU A 263 -1.40 -11.91 -7.03
C GLU A 263 -1.49 -10.53 -7.73
N GLY A 264 -1.07 -10.44 -8.99
CA GLY A 264 -0.98 -9.17 -9.72
C GLY A 264 -2.08 -8.89 -10.75
N GLY A 265 -2.72 -9.92 -11.29
CA GLY A 265 -3.62 -9.85 -12.45
C GLY A 265 -5.02 -9.31 -12.15
N ALA A 266 -5.65 -8.75 -13.17
CA ALA A 266 -7.08 -8.42 -13.15
C ALA A 266 -7.93 -9.69 -13.37
N GLN A 267 -9.13 -9.74 -12.80
CA GLN A 267 -9.96 -10.96 -12.76
C GLN A 267 -10.44 -11.38 -14.15
N ASP A 268 -11.00 -10.45 -14.92
CA ASP A 268 -11.30 -10.60 -16.35
C ASP A 268 -10.18 -11.27 -17.16
N PHE A 269 -8.93 -10.83 -16.96
CA PHE A 269 -7.75 -11.39 -17.61
C PHE A 269 -7.48 -12.83 -17.14
N LEU A 270 -7.52 -13.08 -15.83
CA LEU A 270 -7.31 -14.41 -15.25
C LEU A 270 -8.40 -15.41 -15.67
N GLU A 271 -9.67 -14.98 -15.73
CA GLU A 271 -10.79 -15.81 -16.19
C GLU A 271 -10.70 -16.12 -17.69
N THR A 272 -10.33 -15.13 -18.51
CA THR A 272 -10.09 -15.35 -19.95
C THR A 272 -8.96 -16.36 -20.15
N VAL A 273 -7.81 -16.18 -19.48
CA VAL A 273 -6.70 -17.15 -19.52
C VAL A 273 -7.15 -18.54 -19.04
N ARG A 274 -7.95 -18.63 -17.97
CA ARG A 274 -8.47 -19.92 -17.44
C ARG A 274 -9.35 -20.65 -18.46
N ASN A 275 -10.16 -19.92 -19.21
CA ASN A 275 -11.10 -20.47 -20.19
C ASN A 275 -10.38 -20.83 -21.51
N ASP A 276 -9.40 -20.04 -21.93
CA ASP A 276 -8.63 -20.22 -23.18
C ASP A 276 -7.54 -21.31 -23.08
N LEU A 277 -7.17 -21.76 -21.87
CA LEU A 277 -6.23 -22.87 -21.70
C LEU A 277 -6.75 -24.16 -22.36
N PRO A 278 -5.92 -24.89 -23.14
CA PRO A 278 -6.33 -26.11 -23.81
C PRO A 278 -6.58 -27.26 -22.83
N VAL A 279 -7.47 -28.19 -23.17
CA VAL A 279 -7.74 -29.39 -22.34
C VAL A 279 -6.51 -30.30 -22.27
N GLY A 280 -5.72 -30.37 -23.34
CA GLY A 280 -4.52 -31.19 -23.45
C GLY A 280 -4.83 -32.68 -23.71
N ASP A 281 -3.79 -33.43 -24.09
CA ASP A 281 -3.83 -34.90 -24.16
C ASP A 281 -3.91 -35.52 -22.75
N GLU A 282 -4.23 -36.81 -22.66
CA GLU A 282 -4.46 -37.54 -21.38
C GLU A 282 -3.34 -37.30 -20.34
N ASP A 283 -2.07 -37.32 -20.75
CA ASP A 283 -0.91 -37.09 -19.88
C ASP A 283 -0.76 -35.64 -19.40
N VAL A 284 -1.29 -34.66 -20.15
CA VAL A 284 -1.06 -33.22 -19.94
C VAL A 284 -2.25 -32.55 -19.24
N LYS A 285 -3.45 -33.09 -19.48
CA LYS A 285 -4.73 -32.69 -18.89
C LYS A 285 -4.73 -32.45 -17.37
N PRO A 286 -4.20 -33.33 -16.49
CA PRO A 286 -4.19 -33.07 -15.05
C PRO A 286 -3.34 -31.84 -14.66
N PHE A 287 -2.31 -31.52 -15.44
CA PHE A 287 -1.48 -30.34 -15.22
C PHE A 287 -2.24 -29.05 -15.59
N PHE A 288 -2.96 -29.05 -16.73
CA PHE A 288 -3.84 -27.95 -17.12
C PHE A 288 -5.03 -27.75 -16.17
N ASP A 289 -5.66 -28.83 -15.68
CA ASP A 289 -6.74 -28.72 -14.69
C ASP A 289 -6.25 -28.17 -13.35
N THR A 290 -5.01 -28.47 -12.97
CA THR A 290 -4.38 -27.87 -11.78
C THR A 290 -4.07 -26.38 -12.01
N LEU A 291 -3.59 -25.99 -13.19
CA LEU A 291 -3.44 -24.58 -13.57
C LEU A 291 -4.78 -23.83 -13.50
N ARG A 292 -5.88 -24.42 -14.00
CA ARG A 292 -7.23 -23.81 -13.92
C ARG A 292 -7.68 -23.57 -12.48
N LYS A 293 -7.35 -24.49 -11.55
CA LYS A 293 -7.65 -24.34 -10.11
C LYS A 293 -6.82 -23.21 -9.48
N ILE A 294 -5.52 -23.14 -9.77
CA ILE A 294 -4.64 -22.08 -9.27
C ILE A 294 -5.07 -20.71 -9.78
N LEU A 295 -5.29 -20.58 -11.10
CA LEU A 295 -5.75 -19.33 -11.74
C LEU A 295 -7.13 -18.86 -11.27
N GLY A 296 -7.96 -19.77 -10.72
CA GLY A 296 -9.19 -19.42 -10.02
C GLY A 296 -8.99 -18.77 -8.64
N GLY A 297 -7.76 -18.59 -8.16
CA GLY A 297 -7.40 -17.86 -6.94
C GLY A 297 -7.80 -18.49 -5.60
N ARG A 298 -8.72 -19.48 -5.61
CA ARG A 298 -9.22 -20.14 -4.41
C ARG A 298 -8.14 -20.82 -3.58
N GLU A 299 -7.23 -21.54 -4.23
CA GLU A 299 -6.14 -22.23 -3.54
C GLU A 299 -5.18 -21.23 -2.88
N SER A 300 -4.90 -20.11 -3.53
CA SER A 300 -4.10 -19.02 -2.95
C SER A 300 -4.75 -18.46 -1.68
N VAL A 301 -6.06 -18.18 -1.72
CA VAL A 301 -6.81 -17.67 -0.56
C VAL A 301 -6.92 -18.71 0.55
N LYS A 302 -7.07 -20.00 0.24
CA LYS A 302 -7.06 -21.10 1.22
C LYS A 302 -5.73 -21.17 1.99
N LEU A 303 -4.60 -21.04 1.30
CA LEU A 303 -3.27 -21.05 1.93
C LEU A 303 -3.07 -19.83 2.85
N TYR A 304 -3.51 -18.64 2.43
CA TYR A 304 -3.47 -17.44 3.27
C TYR A 304 -4.43 -17.52 4.48
N LEU A 305 -5.63 -18.09 4.30
CA LEU A 305 -6.59 -18.33 5.37
C LEU A 305 -6.02 -19.26 6.45
N GLU A 306 -5.36 -20.35 6.05
CA GLU A 306 -4.75 -21.30 6.98
C GLU A 306 -3.57 -20.68 7.74
N PHE A 307 -2.75 -19.85 7.07
CA PHE A 307 -1.71 -19.04 7.70
C PHE A 307 -2.27 -18.14 8.81
N LEU A 308 -3.38 -17.42 8.54
CA LEU A 308 -4.02 -16.52 9.49
C LEU A 308 -4.68 -17.26 10.67
N LYS A 309 -5.29 -18.41 10.42
CA LYS A 309 -5.84 -19.30 11.47
C LYS A 309 -4.75 -19.77 12.44
N LYS A 310 -3.66 -20.35 11.90
CA LYS A 310 -2.57 -20.93 12.71
C LYS A 310 -1.76 -19.87 13.48
N ASN A 311 -1.62 -18.65 12.93
CA ASN A 311 -0.79 -17.59 13.52
C ASN A 311 -1.57 -16.45 14.20
N ASN A 312 -2.85 -16.60 14.52
CA ASN A 312 -3.63 -15.52 15.13
C ASN A 312 -3.06 -15.11 16.51
N ARG A 313 -2.53 -13.88 16.61
CA ARG A 313 -2.05 -13.27 17.87
C ARG A 313 -2.80 -11.98 18.24
N ALA A 314 -4.08 -11.89 17.89
CA ALA A 314 -4.97 -10.80 18.29
C ALA A 314 -5.16 -10.81 19.83
N ASP A 315 -5.08 -9.64 20.46
CA ASP A 315 -5.18 -9.52 21.91
C ASP A 315 -6.62 -9.19 22.36
N LEU A 316 -7.35 -10.23 22.79
CA LEU A 316 -8.72 -10.12 23.28
C LEU A 316 -8.86 -9.20 24.51
N LEU A 317 -7.79 -8.94 25.27
CA LEU A 317 -7.85 -8.03 26.42
C LEU A 317 -8.02 -6.57 25.97
N ILE A 318 -7.46 -6.19 24.82
CA ILE A 318 -7.63 -4.85 24.26
C ILE A 318 -9.10 -4.66 23.86
N LEU A 319 -9.70 -5.65 23.19
CA LEU A 319 -11.12 -5.63 22.82
C LEU A 319 -12.04 -5.57 24.06
N LYS A 320 -11.78 -6.40 25.07
CA LYS A 320 -12.57 -6.40 26.32
C LYS A 320 -12.47 -5.05 27.04
N HIS A 321 -11.27 -4.48 27.16
CA HIS A 321 -11.06 -3.17 27.77
C HIS A 321 -11.78 -2.04 27.00
N THR A 322 -11.69 -1.99 25.67
CA THR A 322 -12.39 -0.96 24.88
C THR A 322 -13.91 -1.16 24.93
N LYS A 323 -14.42 -2.40 24.88
CA LYS A 323 -15.85 -2.72 25.04
C LYS A 323 -16.40 -2.26 26.40
N ASP A 324 -15.65 -2.44 27.48
CA ASP A 324 -16.09 -2.10 28.84
C ASP A 324 -16.01 -0.57 29.13
N LEU A 325 -15.20 0.18 28.39
CA LEU A 325 -15.04 1.64 28.50
C LEU A 325 -15.98 2.45 27.59
N LEU A 326 -16.47 1.85 26.52
CA LEU A 326 -17.33 2.48 25.52
C LEU A 326 -18.80 2.11 25.75
N GLU A 327 -19.71 3.10 25.72
CA GLU A 327 -21.13 2.84 26.01
C GLU A 327 -21.80 2.03 24.87
N PRO A 328 -22.37 0.85 25.16
CA PRO A 328 -22.86 -0.06 24.12
C PRO A 328 -24.14 0.40 23.42
N ARG A 329 -24.90 1.33 24.03
CA ARG A 329 -26.12 1.92 23.45
C ARG A 329 -25.82 3.03 22.45
N SER A 330 -24.62 3.60 22.46
CA SER A 330 -24.20 4.60 21.48
C SER A 330 -23.84 3.91 20.18
N SER A 331 -24.59 4.18 19.11
CA SER A 331 -24.36 3.58 17.78
C SER A 331 -22.93 3.80 17.27
N VAL A 332 -22.35 4.98 17.50
CA VAL A 332 -20.96 5.31 17.14
C VAL A 332 -19.97 4.39 17.86
N TYR A 333 -20.14 4.21 19.17
CA TYR A 333 -19.25 3.39 19.99
C TYR A 333 -19.43 1.89 19.73
N HIS A 334 -20.67 1.44 19.53
CA HIS A 334 -20.96 0.08 19.08
C HIS A 334 -20.26 -0.21 17.74
N ASN A 335 -20.35 0.71 16.77
CA ASN A 335 -19.63 0.59 15.51
C ASN A 335 -18.11 0.57 15.70
N ALA A 336 -17.54 1.43 16.57
CA ALA A 336 -16.11 1.42 16.87
C ALA A 336 -15.60 0.05 17.33
N VAL A 337 -16.28 -0.56 18.32
CA VAL A 337 -15.93 -1.89 18.84
C VAL A 337 -16.16 -2.98 17.79
N THR A 338 -17.25 -2.89 17.01
CA THR A 338 -17.52 -3.82 15.90
C THR A 338 -16.41 -3.79 14.86
N PHE A 339 -15.98 -2.61 14.39
CA PHE A 339 -14.87 -2.48 13.44
C PHE A 339 -13.55 -2.91 14.07
N GLN A 340 -13.30 -2.56 15.34
CA GLN A 340 -12.09 -2.97 16.04
C GLN A 340 -11.95 -4.51 16.08
N ASN A 341 -13.03 -5.21 16.44
CA ASN A 341 -13.10 -6.67 16.38
C ASN A 341 -12.93 -7.20 14.96
N ALA A 342 -13.65 -6.62 13.98
CA ALA A 342 -13.60 -7.05 12.58
C ALA A 342 -12.19 -6.97 11.99
N PHE A 343 -11.44 -5.90 12.24
CA PHE A 343 -10.09 -5.71 11.69
C PHE A 343 -9.05 -6.52 12.46
N MET A 344 -9.13 -6.59 13.79
CA MET A 344 -8.22 -7.43 14.61
C MET A 344 -8.33 -8.91 14.24
N HIS A 345 -9.52 -9.39 13.88
CA HIS A 345 -9.79 -10.80 13.54
C HIS A 345 -9.96 -11.05 12.02
N ALA A 346 -9.67 -10.08 11.16
CA ALA A 346 -9.86 -10.18 9.71
C ALA A 346 -9.17 -11.43 9.12
N GLY A 347 -9.93 -12.27 8.43
CA GLY A 347 -9.46 -13.52 7.83
C GLY A 347 -8.96 -14.59 8.82
N THR A 348 -9.14 -14.43 10.14
CA THR A 348 -8.72 -15.44 11.13
C THR A 348 -9.81 -16.47 11.43
N THR A 349 -11.05 -16.25 10.98
CA THR A 349 -12.27 -17.02 11.31
C THR A 349 -12.62 -17.10 12.81
N SER A 350 -11.94 -16.34 13.68
CA SER A 350 -12.22 -16.31 15.12
C SER A 350 -13.34 -15.31 15.41
N ASP A 351 -14.55 -15.83 15.62
CA ASP A 351 -15.75 -15.09 16.03
C ASP A 351 -15.99 -15.16 17.56
N THR A 352 -15.01 -15.65 18.32
CA THR A 352 -15.07 -15.90 19.77
C THR A 352 -15.56 -14.69 20.56
N PHE A 353 -15.10 -13.48 20.22
CA PHE A 353 -15.56 -12.24 20.85
C PHE A 353 -17.09 -12.03 20.71
N LEU A 354 -17.66 -12.32 19.54
CA LEU A 354 -19.09 -12.15 19.29
C LEU A 354 -19.90 -13.22 20.04
N ARG A 355 -19.42 -14.47 20.04
CA ARG A 355 -20.06 -15.58 20.79
C ARG A 355 -20.05 -15.35 22.30
N GLU A 356 -18.97 -14.81 22.86
CA GLU A 356 -18.87 -14.46 24.28
C GLU A 356 -19.72 -13.24 24.69
N ASN A 357 -20.16 -12.40 23.73
CA ASN A 357 -20.77 -11.09 24.01
C ASN A 357 -22.10 -10.90 23.25
N LEU A 358 -22.94 -11.94 23.16
CA LEU A 358 -24.25 -11.88 22.49
C LEU A 358 -25.19 -10.82 23.10
N ASP A 359 -25.16 -10.61 24.42
CA ASP A 359 -25.94 -9.57 25.09
C ASP A 359 -25.54 -8.15 24.64
N TRP A 360 -24.24 -7.95 24.39
CA TRP A 360 -23.71 -6.68 23.88
C TRP A 360 -24.15 -6.46 22.43
N LEU A 361 -24.04 -7.50 21.59
CA LEU A 361 -24.51 -7.49 20.21
C LEU A 361 -26.03 -7.22 20.11
N GLY A 362 -26.79 -7.64 21.13
CA GLY A 362 -28.23 -7.35 21.27
C GLY A 362 -28.58 -5.86 21.39
N TYR A 363 -27.63 -4.98 21.74
CA TYR A 363 -27.83 -3.52 21.73
C TYR A 363 -27.71 -2.89 20.34
N ALA A 364 -27.27 -3.63 19.31
CA ALA A 364 -27.16 -3.14 17.95
C ALA A 364 -28.53 -2.76 17.34
N SER A 365 -28.62 -1.57 16.77
CA SER A 365 -29.86 -1.00 16.21
C SER A 365 -29.63 -0.38 14.82
N ASN A 366 -30.58 -0.58 13.90
CA ASN A 366 -30.53 -0.04 12.54
C ASN A 366 -29.18 -0.32 11.87
N TRP A 367 -28.48 0.70 11.40
CA TRP A 367 -27.18 0.58 10.72
C TRP A 367 -26.07 -0.03 11.58
N SER A 368 -26.10 0.07 12.92
CA SER A 368 -25.09 -0.65 13.73
C SER A 368 -25.32 -2.16 13.75
N LYS A 369 -26.57 -2.62 13.53
CA LYS A 369 -26.88 -4.05 13.30
C LYS A 369 -26.40 -4.51 11.93
N PHE A 370 -26.62 -3.71 10.88
CA PHE A 370 -26.07 -3.97 9.54
C PHE A 370 -24.53 -4.11 9.60
N THR A 371 -23.87 -3.17 10.25
CA THR A 371 -22.41 -3.17 10.48
C THR A 371 -21.96 -4.40 11.28
N ALA A 372 -22.70 -4.79 12.31
CA ALA A 372 -22.36 -5.97 13.11
C ALA A 372 -22.49 -7.30 12.34
N THR A 373 -23.52 -7.46 11.50
CA THR A 373 -23.63 -8.65 10.65
C THR A 373 -22.58 -8.65 9.52
N ALA A 374 -22.30 -7.50 8.91
CA ALA A 374 -21.26 -7.36 7.89
C ALA A 374 -19.84 -7.64 8.43
N ALA A 375 -19.58 -7.35 9.71
CA ALA A 375 -18.31 -7.67 10.37
C ALA A 375 -17.96 -9.17 10.35
N LEU A 376 -18.96 -10.07 10.37
CA LEU A 376 -18.74 -11.51 10.21
C LEU A 376 -18.07 -11.81 8.86
N GLY A 377 -18.44 -11.09 7.79
CA GLY A 377 -17.82 -11.25 6.47
C GLY A 377 -16.34 -10.87 6.43
N VAL A 378 -15.91 -9.92 7.28
CA VAL A 378 -14.50 -9.53 7.42
C VAL A 378 -13.72 -10.58 8.23
N ILE A 379 -14.30 -11.08 9.32
CA ILE A 379 -13.70 -12.11 10.19
C ILE A 379 -13.52 -13.44 9.43
N HIS A 380 -14.52 -13.84 8.65
CA HIS A 380 -14.53 -15.09 7.88
C HIS A 380 -14.09 -14.93 6.42
N LYS A 381 -13.41 -13.81 6.09
CA LYS A 381 -12.88 -13.52 4.75
C LYS A 381 -12.11 -14.73 4.18
N GLY A 382 -12.45 -15.13 2.96
CA GLY A 382 -11.82 -16.27 2.26
C GLY A 382 -12.28 -17.67 2.68
N ASN A 383 -13.15 -17.81 3.70
CA ASN A 383 -13.73 -19.10 4.08
C ASN A 383 -14.92 -19.47 3.16
N PHE A 384 -14.64 -19.76 1.89
CA PHE A 384 -15.65 -19.99 0.86
C PHE A 384 -16.57 -21.19 1.16
N GLU A 385 -16.03 -22.24 1.77
CA GLU A 385 -16.75 -23.51 1.99
C GLU A 385 -17.82 -23.39 3.09
N GLN A 386 -17.57 -22.59 4.12
CA GLN A 386 -18.49 -22.40 5.25
C GLN A 386 -19.20 -21.04 5.24
N GLY A 387 -18.81 -20.07 4.40
CA GLY A 387 -19.34 -18.71 4.42
C GLY A 387 -20.86 -18.63 4.34
N MET A 388 -21.47 -19.46 3.48
CA MET A 388 -22.93 -19.58 3.35
C MET A 388 -23.59 -20.19 4.59
N VAL A 389 -22.91 -21.13 5.27
CA VAL A 389 -23.41 -21.80 6.49
C VAL A 389 -23.33 -20.85 7.69
N ILE A 390 -22.24 -20.09 7.81
CA ILE A 390 -21.99 -19.13 8.89
C ILE A 390 -22.97 -17.96 8.81
N LEU A 391 -23.23 -17.45 7.61
CA LEU A 391 -24.18 -16.35 7.40
C LEU A 391 -25.64 -16.82 7.25
N GLY A 392 -25.88 -18.11 7.02
CA GLY A 392 -27.21 -18.70 6.84
C GLY A 392 -28.30 -18.24 7.82
N PRO A 393 -28.06 -18.20 9.15
CA PRO A 393 -29.04 -17.70 10.13
C PRO A 393 -29.42 -16.23 9.99
N TYR A 394 -28.66 -15.46 9.19
CA TYR A 394 -28.84 -14.03 8.96
C TYR A 394 -29.19 -13.70 7.49
N LEU A 395 -29.17 -14.67 6.58
CA LEU A 395 -29.50 -14.48 5.17
C LEU A 395 -31.03 -14.52 4.95
N PRO A 396 -31.56 -13.80 3.94
CA PRO A 396 -32.96 -13.90 3.57
C PRO A 396 -33.27 -15.27 2.95
N ASN A 397 -34.56 -15.65 2.93
CA ASN A 397 -35.03 -16.88 2.31
C ASN A 397 -34.64 -16.95 0.82
N GLU A 398 -34.38 -18.15 0.27
CA GLU A 398 -33.88 -18.33 -1.11
C GLU A 398 -34.75 -17.71 -2.21
N ASN A 399 -36.05 -17.48 -1.95
CA ASN A 399 -36.98 -16.81 -2.85
C ASN A 399 -36.98 -15.26 -2.72
N GLY A 400 -36.02 -14.67 -2.00
CA GLY A 400 -35.98 -13.23 -1.69
C GLY A 400 -37.04 -12.77 -0.68
N GLY A 401 -37.66 -13.70 0.06
CA GLY A 401 -38.67 -13.39 1.06
C GLY A 401 -38.06 -12.80 2.33
N GLU A 402 -38.20 -11.48 2.49
CA GLU A 402 -37.71 -10.70 3.64
C GLU A 402 -38.45 -11.07 4.94
N SER A 403 -37.72 -11.08 6.06
CA SER A 403 -38.31 -11.37 7.37
C SER A 403 -39.05 -10.15 7.93
N ASN A 404 -40.36 -10.30 8.18
CA ASN A 404 -41.21 -9.28 8.85
C ASN A 404 -40.84 -8.98 10.32
N LEU A 405 -39.71 -9.49 10.82
CA LEU A 405 -39.23 -9.26 12.18
C LEU A 405 -38.55 -7.88 12.28
N ALA A 406 -38.87 -7.12 13.32
CA ALA A 406 -38.37 -5.76 13.50
C ALA A 406 -36.83 -5.68 13.50
N GLY A 407 -36.28 -5.03 12.48
CA GLY A 407 -34.84 -4.86 12.29
C GLY A 407 -34.12 -6.06 11.66
N ALA A 408 -34.83 -7.07 11.16
CA ALA A 408 -34.22 -8.18 10.42
C ALA A 408 -33.60 -7.73 9.09
N ALA A 409 -34.26 -6.85 8.34
CA ALA A 409 -33.76 -6.31 7.07
C ALA A 409 -32.34 -5.72 7.14
N TYR A 410 -31.94 -5.12 8.28
CA TYR A 410 -30.57 -4.65 8.50
C TYR A 410 -29.58 -5.80 8.64
N SER A 411 -29.97 -6.89 9.30
CA SER A 411 -29.13 -8.09 9.39
C SER A 411 -29.08 -8.84 8.06
N GLU A 412 -30.20 -8.95 7.34
CA GLU A 412 -30.29 -9.59 6.02
C GLU A 412 -29.41 -8.84 5.01
N GLY A 413 -29.54 -7.51 4.91
CA GLY A 413 -28.64 -6.69 4.09
C GLY A 413 -27.18 -6.78 4.53
N GLY A 414 -26.90 -6.77 5.84
CA GLY A 414 -25.54 -6.92 6.37
C GLY A 414 -24.91 -8.29 6.08
N ALA A 415 -25.72 -9.35 6.06
CA ALA A 415 -25.29 -10.70 5.71
C ALA A 415 -24.98 -10.84 4.21
N LEU A 416 -25.78 -10.23 3.33
CA LEU A 416 -25.52 -10.21 1.88
C LEU A 416 -24.23 -9.45 1.56
N TYR A 417 -24.01 -8.31 2.22
CA TYR A 417 -22.76 -7.56 2.09
C TYR A 417 -21.57 -8.37 2.65
N GLY A 418 -21.74 -9.02 3.81
CA GLY A 418 -20.75 -9.94 4.39
C GLY A 418 -20.40 -11.12 3.48
N LEU A 419 -21.39 -11.69 2.77
CA LEU A 419 -21.19 -12.79 1.82
C LEU A 419 -20.34 -12.34 0.62
N GLY A 420 -20.54 -11.11 0.13
CA GLY A 420 -19.66 -10.49 -0.86
C GLY A 420 -18.23 -10.28 -0.35
N LEU A 421 -18.06 -9.80 0.90
CA LEU A 421 -16.74 -9.62 1.53
C LEU A 421 -15.95 -10.93 1.70
N ILE A 422 -16.63 -12.05 1.96
CA ILE A 422 -16.01 -13.39 2.01
C ILE A 422 -15.53 -13.83 0.62
N ASN A 423 -16.33 -13.59 -0.41
CA ASN A 423 -16.11 -14.05 -1.79
C ASN A 423 -15.49 -12.96 -2.70
N ALA A 424 -14.84 -11.96 -2.10
CA ALA A 424 -14.38 -10.75 -2.79
C ALA A 424 -13.38 -11.03 -3.93
N GLY A 425 -13.84 -10.87 -5.16
CA GLY A 425 -13.08 -11.15 -6.39
C GLY A 425 -12.95 -12.63 -6.77
N VAL A 426 -13.85 -13.48 -6.25
CA VAL A 426 -13.94 -14.93 -6.57
C VAL A 426 -15.41 -15.36 -6.72
N GLY A 427 -16.34 -14.40 -6.83
CA GLY A 427 -17.78 -14.62 -6.76
C GLY A 427 -18.38 -15.41 -7.92
N ALA A 428 -17.79 -15.29 -9.11
CA ALA A 428 -18.19 -15.97 -10.35
C ALA A 428 -17.80 -17.47 -10.39
N ILE A 429 -16.97 -17.94 -9.46
CA ILE A 429 -16.60 -19.36 -9.39
C ILE A 429 -17.65 -20.10 -8.57
N SER A 430 -18.14 -21.25 -9.04
CA SER A 430 -19.21 -22.01 -8.36
C SER A 430 -18.76 -22.51 -6.99
N SER A 431 -19.52 -22.15 -5.95
CA SER A 431 -19.30 -22.69 -4.60
C SER A 431 -19.83 -24.12 -4.53
N GLY A 432 -19.16 -25.00 -3.78
CA GLY A 432 -19.39 -26.45 -3.79
C GLY A 432 -20.75 -26.95 -3.25
N VAL A 433 -21.75 -26.08 -3.10
CA VAL A 433 -23.09 -26.40 -2.63
C VAL A 433 -24.10 -25.89 -3.66
N GLY A 434 -24.82 -26.80 -4.31
CA GLY A 434 -25.87 -26.47 -5.29
C GLY A 434 -25.42 -26.02 -6.68
N GLY A 435 -24.11 -25.85 -6.92
CA GLY A 435 -23.55 -25.56 -8.25
C GLY A 435 -23.79 -24.15 -8.80
N ARG A 436 -24.45 -23.27 -8.04
CA ARG A 436 -24.67 -21.86 -8.38
C ARG A 436 -23.48 -21.01 -7.91
N THR A 437 -23.24 -19.88 -8.57
CA THR A 437 -22.22 -18.91 -8.14
C THR A 437 -22.77 -18.01 -7.02
N VAL A 438 -21.89 -17.39 -6.23
CA VAL A 438 -22.31 -16.42 -5.21
C VAL A 438 -22.85 -15.16 -5.89
N GLU A 439 -22.30 -14.82 -7.05
CA GLU A 439 -22.79 -13.74 -7.90
C GLU A 439 -24.24 -13.94 -8.32
N ASP A 440 -24.60 -15.12 -8.86
CA ASP A 440 -25.98 -15.45 -9.25
C ASP A 440 -26.94 -15.41 -8.06
N TYR A 441 -26.53 -15.90 -6.90
CA TYR A 441 -27.34 -15.84 -5.68
C TYR A 441 -27.65 -14.38 -5.29
N LEU A 442 -26.64 -13.51 -5.28
CA LEU A 442 -26.79 -12.10 -4.96
C LEU A 442 -27.62 -11.36 -6.01
N ARG A 443 -27.45 -11.66 -7.31
CA ARG A 443 -28.27 -11.11 -8.40
C ARG A 443 -29.74 -11.51 -8.29
N ASN A 444 -30.04 -12.76 -7.98
CA ASN A 444 -31.41 -13.23 -7.81
C ASN A 444 -32.10 -12.55 -6.62
N ILE A 445 -31.38 -12.36 -5.51
CA ILE A 445 -31.92 -11.62 -4.34
C ILE A 445 -32.10 -10.14 -4.65
N LEU A 446 -31.16 -9.49 -5.35
CA LEU A 446 -31.27 -8.10 -5.76
C LEU A 446 -32.56 -7.85 -6.57
N LYS A 447 -32.93 -8.77 -7.46
CA LYS A 447 -34.17 -8.72 -8.25
C LYS A 447 -35.44 -8.98 -7.45
N ALA A 448 -35.37 -9.86 -6.45
CA ALA A 448 -36.53 -10.28 -5.68
C ALA A 448 -36.85 -9.32 -4.51
N ALA A 449 -35.82 -8.79 -3.85
CA ALA A 449 -35.94 -7.91 -2.70
C ALA A 449 -36.69 -6.63 -3.04
N GLN A 450 -37.54 -6.17 -2.12
CA GLN A 450 -38.34 -4.95 -2.23
C GLN A 450 -37.90 -3.89 -1.19
N GLY A 451 -37.24 -4.32 -0.11
CA GLY A 451 -36.70 -3.47 0.93
C GLY A 451 -35.35 -2.86 0.56
N GLU A 452 -35.26 -1.53 0.61
CA GLU A 452 -34.07 -0.75 0.23
C GLU A 452 -32.78 -1.21 0.95
N VAL A 453 -32.89 -1.65 2.20
CA VAL A 453 -31.74 -2.09 3.03
C VAL A 453 -31.19 -3.44 2.57
N VAL A 454 -32.07 -4.33 2.11
CA VAL A 454 -31.68 -5.66 1.59
C VAL A 454 -31.11 -5.50 0.18
N GLN A 455 -31.74 -4.68 -0.67
CA GLN A 455 -31.20 -4.29 -1.98
C GLN A 455 -29.82 -3.63 -1.86
N HIS A 456 -29.63 -2.72 -0.90
CA HIS A 456 -28.33 -2.08 -0.63
C HIS A 456 -27.25 -3.11 -0.26
N GLY A 457 -27.56 -4.05 0.64
CA GLY A 457 -26.67 -5.15 1.01
C GLY A 457 -26.34 -6.07 -0.15
N ALA A 458 -27.35 -6.44 -0.96
CA ALA A 458 -27.20 -7.26 -2.16
C ALA A 458 -26.31 -6.57 -3.21
N ALA A 459 -26.55 -5.28 -3.50
CA ALA A 459 -25.80 -4.52 -4.49
C ALA A 459 -24.32 -4.34 -4.08
N LEU A 460 -24.04 -3.96 -2.82
CA LEU A 460 -22.66 -3.88 -2.33
C LEU A 460 -21.96 -5.26 -2.32
N GLY A 461 -22.67 -6.31 -1.90
CA GLY A 461 -22.16 -7.68 -1.92
C GLY A 461 -21.81 -8.14 -3.33
N LEU A 462 -22.71 -7.88 -4.30
CA LEU A 462 -22.56 -8.21 -5.71
C LEU A 462 -21.36 -7.49 -6.33
N GLY A 463 -21.26 -6.17 -6.12
CA GLY A 463 -20.15 -5.36 -6.63
C GLY A 463 -18.78 -5.82 -6.12
N ILE A 464 -18.68 -6.29 -4.88
CA ILE A 464 -17.43 -6.84 -4.32
C ILE A 464 -17.16 -8.28 -4.79
N ALA A 465 -18.20 -9.10 -4.95
CA ALA A 465 -18.08 -10.49 -5.40
C ALA A 465 -17.59 -10.58 -6.87
N GLY A 466 -18.17 -9.75 -7.76
CA GLY A 466 -17.85 -9.66 -9.19
C GLY A 466 -16.90 -8.51 -9.57
N MET A 467 -16.11 -7.99 -8.63
CA MET A 467 -15.26 -6.80 -8.81
C MET A 467 -14.22 -6.98 -9.93
N GLY A 468 -14.39 -6.34 -11.07
CA GLY A 468 -13.51 -6.46 -12.23
C GLY A 468 -13.74 -7.73 -13.07
N GLY A 469 -14.86 -8.43 -12.89
CA GLY A 469 -15.29 -9.55 -13.73
C GLY A 469 -15.97 -9.14 -15.04
N ARG A 470 -16.34 -7.86 -15.19
CA ARG A 470 -17.00 -7.29 -16.40
C ARG A 470 -18.30 -8.00 -16.82
N ASN A 471 -19.06 -8.57 -15.88
CA ASN A 471 -20.35 -9.22 -16.20
C ASN A 471 -21.41 -8.17 -16.64
N PRO A 472 -21.86 -8.17 -17.90
CA PRO A 472 -22.84 -7.20 -18.39
C PRO A 472 -24.22 -7.41 -17.75
N GLU A 473 -24.60 -8.65 -17.43
CA GLU A 473 -25.91 -8.90 -16.83
C GLU A 473 -25.99 -8.35 -15.40
N ALA A 474 -24.91 -8.46 -14.63
CA ALA A 474 -24.83 -7.88 -13.28
C ALA A 474 -24.89 -6.34 -13.32
N TYR A 475 -24.28 -5.71 -14.34
CA TYR A 475 -24.41 -4.27 -14.59
C TYR A 475 -25.85 -3.86 -14.91
N GLU A 476 -26.55 -4.58 -15.80
CA GLU A 476 -27.96 -4.32 -16.12
C GLU A 476 -28.89 -4.49 -14.91
N ASP A 477 -28.68 -5.51 -14.09
CA ASP A 477 -29.47 -5.77 -12.88
C ASP A 477 -29.29 -4.64 -11.82
N LEU A 478 -28.08 -4.11 -11.69
CA LEU A 478 -27.79 -2.94 -10.85
C LEU A 478 -28.36 -1.65 -11.45
N LYS A 479 -28.32 -1.49 -12.77
CA LYS A 479 -28.93 -0.34 -13.47
C LYS A 479 -30.45 -0.31 -13.30
N GLN A 480 -31.13 -1.46 -13.32
CA GLN A 480 -32.55 -1.57 -12.98
C GLN A 480 -32.81 -1.14 -11.53
N THR A 481 -31.96 -1.57 -10.59
CA THR A 481 -32.05 -1.15 -9.17
C THR A 481 -31.85 0.37 -9.03
N LEU A 482 -30.89 0.95 -9.75
CA LEU A 482 -30.61 2.39 -9.77
C LEU A 482 -31.84 3.19 -10.23
N PHE A 483 -32.53 2.74 -11.28
CA PHE A 483 -33.73 3.38 -11.83
C PHE A 483 -34.98 3.27 -10.95
N THR A 484 -34.93 2.55 -9.82
CA THR A 484 -36.01 2.60 -8.80
C THR A 484 -36.00 3.89 -7.98
N GLU A 485 -34.99 4.74 -8.12
CA GLU A 485 -34.77 5.99 -7.35
C GLU A 485 -34.66 5.79 -5.83
N SER A 486 -34.49 4.56 -5.33
CA SER A 486 -34.16 4.33 -3.92
C SER A 486 -32.85 5.02 -3.54
N ALA A 487 -32.91 5.96 -2.59
CA ALA A 487 -31.75 6.75 -2.18
C ALA A 487 -30.62 5.90 -1.57
N ILE A 488 -30.95 4.73 -0.99
CA ILE A 488 -30.00 3.84 -0.31
C ILE A 488 -29.60 2.68 -1.25
N GLY A 489 -30.55 2.08 -1.96
CA GLY A 489 -30.26 1.05 -2.97
C GLY A 489 -29.44 1.60 -4.14
N GLY A 490 -29.80 2.78 -4.65
CA GLY A 490 -29.11 3.45 -5.76
C GLY A 490 -27.68 3.91 -5.45
N GLU A 491 -27.38 4.28 -4.20
CA GLU A 491 -26.00 4.58 -3.78
C GLU A 491 -25.11 3.33 -3.86
N ALA A 492 -25.59 2.18 -3.36
CA ALA A 492 -24.90 0.90 -3.48
C ALA A 492 -24.78 0.44 -4.93
N ALA A 493 -25.85 0.60 -5.73
CA ALA A 493 -25.83 0.26 -7.14
C ALA A 493 -24.78 1.07 -7.93
N GLY A 494 -24.70 2.39 -7.70
CA GLY A 494 -23.72 3.25 -8.34
C GLY A 494 -22.26 2.84 -8.05
N TYR A 495 -21.93 2.52 -6.79
CA TYR A 495 -20.62 1.96 -6.45
C TYR A 495 -20.39 0.60 -7.13
N ALA A 496 -21.38 -0.31 -7.07
CA ALA A 496 -21.27 -1.68 -7.56
C ALA A 496 -21.11 -1.76 -9.10
N MET A 497 -21.79 -0.90 -9.86
CA MET A 497 -21.62 -0.78 -11.31
C MET A 497 -20.17 -0.44 -11.67
N GLY A 498 -19.56 0.51 -10.96
CA GLY A 498 -18.15 0.87 -11.13
C GLY A 498 -17.18 -0.22 -10.67
N LEU A 499 -17.53 -1.02 -9.64
CA LEU A 499 -16.73 -2.14 -9.18
C LEU A 499 -16.72 -3.31 -10.18
N ILE A 500 -17.85 -3.64 -10.81
CA ILE A 500 -17.91 -4.71 -11.83
C ILE A 500 -17.18 -4.29 -13.10
N MET A 501 -17.36 -3.04 -13.54
CA MET A 501 -16.73 -2.46 -14.72
C MET A 501 -15.38 -1.77 -14.42
N LEU A 502 -14.72 -2.17 -13.32
CA LEU A 502 -13.47 -1.59 -12.83
C LEU A 502 -12.38 -1.54 -13.91
N GLY A 503 -11.88 -0.34 -14.20
CA GLY A 503 -10.79 -0.11 -15.14
C GLY A 503 -11.10 -0.50 -16.59
N THR A 504 -12.38 -0.62 -17.00
CA THR A 504 -12.76 -0.90 -18.39
C THR A 504 -12.59 0.31 -19.31
N SER A 505 -12.82 1.52 -18.80
CA SER A 505 -12.95 2.77 -19.57
C SER A 505 -14.08 2.77 -20.62
N ASP A 506 -15.11 1.92 -20.47
CA ASP A 506 -16.19 1.87 -21.47
C ASP A 506 -16.97 3.21 -21.52
N ALA A 507 -16.99 3.81 -22.70
CA ALA A 507 -17.63 5.09 -22.94
C ALA A 507 -19.16 5.02 -22.82
N ASN A 508 -19.78 3.87 -23.12
CA ASN A 508 -21.23 3.74 -23.01
C ASN A 508 -21.66 3.74 -21.54
N CYS A 509 -21.08 2.85 -20.72
CA CYS A 509 -21.33 2.82 -19.28
C CYS A 509 -20.99 4.17 -18.61
N ALA A 510 -19.88 4.81 -18.99
CA ALA A 510 -19.51 6.12 -18.45
C ALA A 510 -20.55 7.21 -18.78
N ASN A 511 -21.03 7.26 -20.02
CA ASN A 511 -22.04 8.24 -20.44
C ASN A 511 -23.41 7.96 -19.81
N GLU A 512 -23.82 6.70 -19.68
CA GLU A 512 -25.05 6.32 -18.97
C GLU A 512 -25.01 6.79 -17.50
N MET A 513 -23.95 6.42 -16.77
CA MET A 513 -23.79 6.78 -15.35
C MET A 513 -23.71 8.30 -15.15
N LEU A 514 -22.97 9.02 -16.01
CA LEU A 514 -22.85 10.48 -15.93
C LEU A 514 -24.16 11.21 -16.28
N THR A 515 -24.92 10.70 -17.25
CA THR A 515 -26.23 11.28 -17.62
C THR A 515 -27.21 11.14 -16.46
N TYR A 516 -27.35 9.93 -15.91
CA TYR A 516 -28.27 9.70 -14.79
C TYR A 516 -27.85 10.46 -13.52
N ALA A 517 -26.55 10.63 -13.27
CA ALA A 517 -26.03 11.44 -12.16
C ALA A 517 -26.33 12.95 -12.30
N ARG A 518 -26.57 13.45 -13.52
CA ARG A 518 -27.04 14.85 -13.77
C ARG A 518 -28.55 15.00 -13.64
N GLU A 519 -29.31 13.93 -13.85
CA GLU A 519 -30.78 13.95 -13.83
C GLU A 519 -31.35 13.75 -12.41
N THR A 520 -30.73 12.85 -11.63
CA THR A 520 -31.20 12.53 -10.28
C THR A 520 -30.96 13.69 -9.30
N ARG A 521 -31.82 13.79 -8.28
CA ARG A 521 -31.71 14.78 -7.18
C ARG A 521 -31.23 14.18 -5.87
N HIS A 522 -30.97 12.87 -5.83
CA HIS A 522 -30.56 12.18 -4.62
C HIS A 522 -29.03 12.20 -4.47
N GLU A 523 -28.51 13.07 -3.61
CA GLU A 523 -27.06 13.22 -3.33
C GLU A 523 -26.31 11.89 -3.12
N LYS A 524 -26.96 10.92 -2.46
CA LYS A 524 -26.45 9.56 -2.24
C LYS A 524 -26.22 8.79 -3.55
N ILE A 525 -27.16 8.90 -4.49
CA ILE A 525 -27.08 8.28 -5.82
C ILE A 525 -25.99 8.98 -6.66
N ILE A 526 -25.97 10.33 -6.64
CA ILE A 526 -24.93 11.13 -7.31
C ILE A 526 -23.54 10.72 -6.80
N ARG A 527 -23.35 10.57 -5.47
CA ARG A 527 -22.08 10.13 -4.87
C ARG A 527 -21.69 8.72 -5.29
N GLY A 528 -22.64 7.78 -5.27
CA GLY A 528 -22.45 6.41 -5.75
C GLY A 528 -21.92 6.37 -7.18
N LEU A 529 -22.57 7.09 -8.09
CA LEU A 529 -22.20 7.18 -9.50
C LEU A 529 -20.89 7.94 -9.72
N ALA A 530 -20.65 9.04 -8.98
CA ALA A 530 -19.43 9.84 -9.06
C ALA A 530 -18.17 9.03 -8.72
N ILE A 531 -18.23 8.15 -7.71
CA ILE A 531 -17.15 7.21 -7.38
C ILE A 531 -17.15 5.99 -8.32
N GLY A 532 -18.32 5.50 -8.76
CA GLY A 532 -18.41 4.44 -9.75
C GLY A 532 -17.74 4.79 -11.08
N LEU A 533 -17.88 6.03 -11.55
CA LEU A 533 -17.16 6.59 -12.70
C LEU A 533 -15.64 6.62 -12.47
N ALA A 534 -15.19 6.90 -11.25
CA ALA A 534 -13.76 6.87 -10.91
C ALA A 534 -13.19 5.44 -10.95
N PHE A 535 -13.95 4.42 -10.52
CA PHE A 535 -13.58 3.02 -10.65
C PHE A 535 -13.56 2.55 -12.11
N LEU A 536 -14.55 2.92 -12.93
CA LEU A 536 -14.57 2.59 -14.35
C LEU A 536 -13.31 3.08 -15.10
N ASN A 537 -12.76 4.22 -14.68
CA ASN A 537 -11.55 4.85 -15.24
C ASN A 537 -10.23 4.42 -14.56
N PHE A 538 -10.25 3.43 -13.66
CA PHE A 538 -9.07 3.01 -12.90
C PHE A 538 -7.87 2.65 -13.80
N GLY A 539 -6.72 3.28 -13.56
CA GLY A 539 -5.46 2.98 -14.24
C GLY A 539 -5.36 3.41 -15.71
N ARG A 540 -6.36 4.14 -16.23
CA ARG A 540 -6.51 4.49 -17.66
C ARG A 540 -5.81 5.78 -18.10
N GLN A 541 -5.08 6.45 -17.19
CA GLN A 541 -4.25 7.63 -17.47
C GLN A 541 -4.97 8.63 -18.41
N ASP A 542 -4.36 8.93 -19.56
CA ASP A 542 -4.79 9.96 -20.50
C ASP A 542 -6.19 9.70 -21.10
N GLN A 543 -6.65 8.44 -21.15
CA GLN A 543 -8.00 8.08 -21.64
C GLN A 543 -9.11 8.55 -20.69
N ALA A 544 -8.81 8.67 -19.39
CA ALA A 544 -9.75 9.15 -18.38
C ALA A 544 -9.80 10.68 -18.25
N ASP A 545 -8.85 11.38 -18.89
CA ASP A 545 -8.62 12.81 -18.68
C ASP A 545 -9.83 13.66 -19.11
N ASP A 546 -10.60 13.19 -20.10
CA ASP A 546 -11.80 13.88 -20.60
C ASP A 546 -13.02 13.69 -19.68
N ILE A 547 -13.24 12.49 -19.12
CA ILE A 547 -14.27 12.26 -18.10
C ILE A 547 -13.93 13.06 -16.83
N ALA A 548 -12.65 13.10 -16.43
CA ALA A 548 -12.19 13.90 -15.31
C ALA A 548 -12.45 15.41 -15.53
N LYS A 549 -12.13 15.95 -16.72
CA LYS A 549 -12.42 17.36 -17.07
C LYS A 549 -13.92 17.66 -17.03
N GLN A 550 -14.76 16.77 -17.59
CA GLN A 550 -16.21 16.95 -17.55
C GLN A 550 -16.75 17.01 -16.12
N LEU A 551 -16.38 16.04 -15.27
CA LEU A 551 -16.78 15.99 -13.87
C LEU A 551 -16.30 17.21 -13.07
N LEU A 552 -15.06 17.68 -13.29
CA LEU A 552 -14.50 18.85 -12.62
C LEU A 552 -15.11 20.18 -13.08
N ALA A 553 -15.70 20.24 -14.28
CA ALA A 553 -16.43 21.40 -14.78
C ALA A 553 -17.87 21.51 -14.25
N GLU A 554 -18.38 20.50 -13.55
CA GLU A 554 -19.76 20.48 -13.07
C GLU A 554 -20.01 21.47 -11.93
N LYS A 555 -21.24 22.01 -11.91
CA LYS A 555 -21.70 22.90 -10.84
C LYS A 555 -21.89 22.17 -9.52
N ASP A 556 -22.29 20.90 -9.58
CA ASP A 556 -22.48 20.05 -8.40
C ASP A 556 -21.12 19.68 -7.76
N PRO A 557 -20.87 20.03 -6.48
CA PRO A 557 -19.68 19.61 -5.75
C PRO A 557 -19.48 18.09 -5.69
N ILE A 558 -20.54 17.27 -5.71
CA ILE A 558 -20.46 15.80 -5.64
C ILE A 558 -19.90 15.23 -6.95
N LEU A 559 -20.26 15.82 -8.09
CA LEU A 559 -19.67 15.44 -9.38
C LEU A 559 -18.20 15.89 -9.47
N ARG A 560 -17.85 17.09 -8.98
CA ARG A 560 -16.43 17.51 -8.89
C ARG A 560 -15.61 16.63 -7.93
N TYR A 561 -16.21 16.19 -6.82
CA TYR A 561 -15.63 15.20 -5.91
C TYR A 561 -15.34 13.88 -6.63
N GLY A 562 -16.27 13.39 -7.45
CA GLY A 562 -16.02 12.27 -8.38
C GLY A 562 -14.84 12.53 -9.32
N GLY A 563 -14.82 13.69 -9.98
CA GLY A 563 -13.75 14.08 -10.90
C GLY A 563 -12.35 14.09 -10.27
N VAL A 564 -12.24 14.49 -9.00
CA VAL A 564 -11.01 14.40 -8.19
C VAL A 564 -10.57 12.95 -7.99
N TYR A 565 -11.48 12.03 -7.66
CA TYR A 565 -11.16 10.60 -7.54
C TYR A 565 -10.87 9.94 -8.90
N THR A 566 -11.56 10.34 -9.97
CA THR A 566 -11.29 9.87 -11.34
C THR A 566 -9.86 10.22 -11.76
N LEU A 567 -9.42 11.46 -11.52
CA LEU A 567 -8.04 11.88 -11.79
C LEU A 567 -7.03 11.07 -10.93
N ALA A 568 -7.33 10.86 -9.66
CA ALA A 568 -6.46 10.11 -8.74
C ALA A 568 -6.32 8.63 -9.11
N LEU A 569 -7.41 7.98 -9.54
CA LEU A 569 -7.43 6.57 -9.90
C LEU A 569 -6.91 6.30 -11.32
N ALA A 570 -7.13 7.21 -12.27
CA ALA A 570 -6.54 7.13 -13.61
C ALA A 570 -5.00 7.12 -13.56
N TYR A 571 -4.42 7.99 -12.74
CA TYR A 571 -2.97 8.14 -12.56
C TYR A 571 -2.43 7.47 -11.28
N ALA A 572 -3.18 6.54 -10.68
CA ALA A 572 -2.78 5.88 -9.44
C ALA A 572 -1.40 5.21 -9.56
N GLY A 573 -0.49 5.49 -8.63
CA GLY A 573 0.88 4.96 -8.62
C GLY A 573 1.74 5.42 -9.80
N THR A 574 1.51 6.62 -10.34
CA THR A 574 2.32 7.22 -11.42
C THR A 574 2.75 8.64 -11.04
N PRO A 575 4.02 9.02 -11.27
CA PRO A 575 4.54 10.33 -10.87
C PRO A 575 4.17 11.42 -11.89
N ASN A 576 2.88 11.55 -12.24
CA ASN A 576 2.43 12.59 -13.15
C ASN A 576 2.34 13.95 -12.44
N ASN A 577 3.31 14.82 -12.73
CA ASN A 577 3.38 16.18 -12.20
C ASN A 577 2.14 17.02 -12.52
N ASP A 578 1.51 16.83 -13.68
CA ASP A 578 0.30 17.57 -14.05
C ASP A 578 -0.92 17.14 -13.22
N ALA A 579 -1.07 15.84 -12.94
CA ALA A 579 -2.14 15.36 -12.08
C ALA A 579 -1.97 15.88 -10.64
N VAL A 580 -0.74 15.86 -10.10
CA VAL A 580 -0.40 16.44 -8.79
C VAL A 580 -0.68 17.95 -8.77
N ARG A 581 -0.24 18.70 -9.79
CA ARG A 581 -0.47 20.15 -9.92
C ARG A 581 -1.96 20.49 -10.00
N ARG A 582 -2.74 19.74 -10.78
CA ARG A 582 -4.21 19.90 -10.87
C ARG A 582 -4.87 19.67 -9.51
N LEU A 583 -4.53 18.61 -8.78
CA LEU A 583 -5.08 18.34 -7.43
C LEU A 583 -4.69 19.42 -6.41
N LEU A 584 -3.43 19.85 -6.38
CA LEU A 584 -2.98 20.93 -5.48
C LEU A 584 -3.70 22.25 -5.76
N HIS A 585 -3.94 22.57 -7.04
CA HIS A 585 -4.75 23.73 -7.41
C HIS A 585 -6.20 23.59 -6.89
N ILE A 586 -6.87 22.46 -7.17
CA ILE A 586 -8.26 22.20 -6.71
C ILE A 586 -8.39 22.29 -5.19
N ALA A 587 -7.41 21.77 -4.44
CA ALA A 587 -7.39 21.81 -2.97
C ALA A 587 -7.40 23.24 -2.38
N VAL A 588 -6.99 24.25 -3.16
CA VAL A 588 -7.01 25.66 -2.77
C VAL A 588 -8.15 26.43 -3.46
N SER A 589 -8.42 26.14 -4.73
CA SER A 589 -9.31 26.94 -5.58
C SER A 589 -10.81 26.58 -5.48
N ASP A 590 -11.16 25.33 -5.20
CA ASP A 590 -12.58 24.95 -5.11
C ASP A 590 -13.24 25.62 -3.89
N THR A 591 -14.55 25.85 -3.95
CA THR A 591 -15.33 26.42 -2.85
C THR A 591 -15.88 25.35 -1.89
N SER A 592 -15.96 24.09 -2.31
CA SER A 592 -16.47 22.99 -1.49
C SER A 592 -15.37 22.34 -0.66
N ASP A 593 -15.57 22.32 0.66
CA ASP A 593 -14.68 21.68 1.61
C ASP A 593 -14.53 20.17 1.41
N ASP A 594 -15.56 19.51 0.86
CA ASP A 594 -15.51 18.08 0.53
C ASP A 594 -14.61 17.80 -0.68
N VAL A 595 -14.67 18.65 -1.72
CA VAL A 595 -13.79 18.58 -2.88
C VAL A 595 -12.34 18.89 -2.48
N ARG A 596 -12.13 19.86 -1.58
CA ARG A 596 -10.81 20.16 -1.00
C ARG A 596 -10.24 18.97 -0.22
N ARG A 597 -11.02 18.35 0.67
CA ARG A 597 -10.60 17.15 1.44
C ARG A 597 -10.24 16.01 0.50
N ALA A 598 -11.05 15.77 -0.54
CA ALA A 598 -10.77 14.76 -1.56
C ALA A 598 -9.46 15.05 -2.29
N ALA A 599 -9.24 16.28 -2.74
CA ALA A 599 -8.07 16.65 -3.54
C ALA A 599 -6.75 16.40 -2.79
N VAL A 600 -6.71 16.71 -1.49
CA VAL A 600 -5.54 16.41 -0.65
C VAL A 600 -5.40 14.90 -0.41
N THR A 601 -6.49 14.21 -0.06
CA THR A 601 -6.49 12.74 0.18
C THR A 601 -6.00 11.99 -1.06
N SER A 602 -6.43 12.43 -2.25
CA SER A 602 -6.08 11.84 -3.55
C SER A 602 -4.60 11.89 -3.91
N LEU A 603 -3.81 12.79 -3.32
CA LEU A 603 -2.35 12.83 -3.52
C LEU A 603 -1.68 11.51 -3.11
N ALA A 604 -2.25 10.79 -2.12
CA ALA A 604 -1.74 9.49 -1.70
C ALA A 604 -1.86 8.42 -2.81
N PHE A 605 -2.97 8.40 -3.56
CA PHE A 605 -3.17 7.41 -4.62
C PHE A 605 -2.24 7.63 -5.82
N LEU A 606 -1.81 8.87 -6.08
CA LEU A 606 -0.75 9.15 -7.06
C LEU A 606 0.64 8.75 -6.56
N LEU A 607 0.98 9.14 -5.32
CA LEU A 607 2.36 9.16 -4.83
C LEU A 607 2.76 7.98 -3.95
N PHE A 608 1.90 6.97 -3.71
CA PHE A 608 2.21 5.84 -2.82
C PHE A 608 3.46 5.03 -3.21
N LYS A 609 3.88 5.04 -4.49
CA LYS A 609 5.16 4.42 -4.91
C LYS A 609 6.38 5.11 -4.28
N ASN A 610 6.28 6.41 -3.96
CA ASN A 610 7.36 7.26 -3.44
C ASN A 610 6.95 7.92 -2.10
N PRO A 611 6.69 7.13 -1.03
CA PRO A 611 6.08 7.63 0.20
C PRO A 611 6.86 8.78 0.86
N ARG A 612 8.20 8.82 0.72
CA ARG A 612 9.06 9.89 1.23
C ARG A 612 8.78 11.28 0.65
N GLN A 613 8.16 11.38 -0.53
CA GLN A 613 7.81 12.68 -1.13
C GLN A 613 6.54 13.28 -0.52
N VAL A 614 5.65 12.46 0.03
CA VAL A 614 4.32 12.88 0.48
C VAL A 614 4.38 13.81 1.70
N PRO A 615 5.15 13.54 2.78
CA PRO A 615 5.30 14.47 3.91
C PRO A 615 5.70 15.89 3.47
N ARG A 616 6.68 16.01 2.57
CA ARG A 616 7.18 17.31 2.08
C ARG A 616 6.14 18.11 1.31
N ILE A 617 5.24 17.45 0.57
CA ILE A 617 4.15 18.12 -0.17
C ILE A 617 3.00 18.48 0.78
N VAL A 618 2.67 17.58 1.70
CA VAL A 618 1.49 17.67 2.57
C VAL A 618 1.73 18.54 3.82
N GLN A 619 2.98 18.78 4.23
CA GLN A 619 3.32 19.61 5.39
C GLN A 619 2.64 20.98 5.38
N LEU A 620 2.74 21.74 4.28
CA LEU A 620 2.09 23.05 4.14
C LEU A 620 0.55 22.97 4.18
N LEU A 621 -0.02 21.84 3.74
CA LEU A 621 -1.47 21.60 3.78
C LEU A 621 -1.95 21.22 5.18
N SER A 622 -1.10 20.56 5.98
CA SER A 622 -1.37 20.20 7.38
C SER A 622 -1.47 21.41 8.31
N GLU A 623 -0.82 22.52 7.97
CA GLU A 623 -0.86 23.80 8.69
C GLU A 623 -1.99 24.73 8.22
N SER A 624 -2.80 24.31 7.24
CA SER A 624 -3.89 25.11 6.68
C SER A 624 -4.94 25.51 7.73
N TYR A 625 -5.44 26.74 7.66
CA TYR A 625 -6.55 27.20 8.52
C TYR A 625 -7.82 26.35 8.34
N ASN A 626 -8.03 25.78 7.15
CA ASN A 626 -9.22 25.02 6.80
C ASN A 626 -9.14 23.58 7.36
N PRO A 627 -10.04 23.17 8.27
CA PRO A 627 -9.97 21.84 8.90
C PRO A 627 -10.18 20.67 7.93
N HIS A 628 -10.89 20.85 6.82
CA HIS A 628 -11.11 19.79 5.83
C HIS A 628 -9.84 19.51 5.02
N VAL A 629 -9.05 20.54 4.73
CA VAL A 629 -7.70 20.42 4.14
C VAL A 629 -6.76 19.69 5.12
N ARG A 630 -6.77 20.06 6.42
CA ARG A 630 -6.01 19.35 7.46
C ARG A 630 -6.45 17.90 7.61
N CYS A 631 -7.75 17.61 7.61
CA CYS A 631 -8.27 16.25 7.64
C CYS A 631 -7.81 15.44 6.41
N GLY A 632 -7.86 16.02 5.20
CA GLY A 632 -7.36 15.38 3.99
C GLY A 632 -5.85 15.09 4.05
N ALA A 633 -5.08 16.00 4.66
CA ALA A 633 -3.65 15.82 4.91
C ALA A 633 -3.37 14.61 5.82
N THR A 634 -4.14 14.43 6.91
CA THR A 634 -3.95 13.25 7.79
C THR A 634 -4.14 11.93 7.05
N LEU A 635 -5.23 11.79 6.28
CA LEU A 635 -5.52 10.59 5.50
C LEU A 635 -4.52 10.39 4.36
N ALA A 636 -4.06 11.46 3.71
CA ALA A 636 -3.03 11.36 2.67
C ALA A 636 -1.72 10.77 3.22
N LEU A 637 -1.26 11.23 4.40
CA LEU A 637 -0.10 10.67 5.09
C LEU A 637 -0.34 9.22 5.51
N GLY A 638 -1.50 8.92 6.10
CA GLY A 638 -1.87 7.58 6.56
C GLY A 638 -1.90 6.54 5.45
N ILE A 639 -2.48 6.88 4.30
CA ILE A 639 -2.60 5.99 3.13
C ILE A 639 -1.27 5.82 2.41
N ALA A 640 -0.53 6.93 2.15
CA ALA A 640 0.71 6.86 1.38
C ALA A 640 1.86 6.24 2.18
N CYS A 641 1.96 6.52 3.49
CA CYS A 641 3.03 6.03 4.36
C CYS A 641 2.62 4.77 5.14
N ALA A 642 1.52 4.11 4.76
CA ALA A 642 0.99 2.92 5.42
C ALA A 642 2.04 1.81 5.55
N GLY A 643 2.18 1.23 6.75
CA GLY A 643 3.16 0.18 7.05
C GLY A 643 4.63 0.57 6.94
N THR A 644 4.98 1.82 6.58
CA THR A 644 6.38 2.25 6.38
C THR A 644 7.10 2.61 7.68
N GLY A 645 6.38 3.02 8.72
CA GLY A 645 6.97 3.57 9.95
C GLY A 645 7.76 4.88 9.76
N LEU A 646 7.49 5.65 8.69
CA LEU A 646 8.25 6.87 8.36
C LEU A 646 8.08 7.96 9.43
N GLN A 647 9.19 8.33 10.08
CA GLN A 647 9.18 9.28 11.20
C GLN A 647 8.68 10.67 10.78
N ASP A 648 9.09 11.19 9.62
CA ASP A 648 8.66 12.49 9.08
C ASP A 648 7.12 12.62 9.01
N ALA A 649 6.41 11.52 8.72
CA ALA A 649 4.95 11.51 8.68
C ALA A 649 4.33 11.47 10.09
N ILE A 650 4.98 10.79 11.04
CA ILE A 650 4.56 10.72 12.45
C ILE A 650 4.72 12.09 13.11
N GLU A 651 5.83 12.79 12.88
CA GLU A 651 6.09 14.13 13.43
C GLU A 651 5.08 15.18 12.97
N ILE A 652 4.53 15.06 11.74
CA ILE A 652 3.42 15.90 11.26
C ILE A 652 2.09 15.50 11.93
N LEU A 653 1.83 14.21 12.15
CA LEU A 653 0.55 13.72 12.70
C LEU A 653 0.42 13.90 14.23
N GLU A 654 1.50 13.79 15.00
CA GLU A 654 1.51 13.96 16.46
C GLU A 654 0.88 15.28 16.96
N PRO A 655 1.15 16.47 16.38
CA PRO A 655 0.42 17.69 16.76
C PRO A 655 -1.05 17.65 16.31
N MET A 656 -1.37 17.01 15.17
CA MET A 656 -2.75 16.91 14.67
C MET A 656 -3.65 16.02 15.54
N THR A 657 -3.09 15.09 16.33
CA THR A 657 -3.89 14.37 17.36
C THR A 657 -4.35 15.27 18.50
N LYS A 658 -3.96 16.55 18.52
CA LYS A 658 -4.36 17.56 19.52
C LYS A 658 -5.05 18.76 18.86
N ASP A 659 -5.50 18.63 17.61
CA ASP A 659 -6.22 19.68 16.90
C ASP A 659 -7.53 20.05 17.65
N SER A 660 -7.85 21.34 17.64
CA SER A 660 -9.14 21.88 18.05
C SER A 660 -10.36 21.17 17.45
N VAL A 661 -10.23 20.59 16.25
CA VAL A 661 -11.33 19.97 15.49
C VAL A 661 -11.30 18.45 15.61
N ASP A 662 -12.41 17.89 16.08
CA ASP A 662 -12.60 16.48 16.42
C ASP A 662 -12.37 15.51 15.25
N PHE A 663 -12.88 15.82 14.06
CA PHE A 663 -12.69 14.98 12.87
C PHE A 663 -11.25 15.01 12.33
N VAL A 664 -10.50 16.09 12.58
CA VAL A 664 -9.05 16.14 12.30
C VAL A 664 -8.30 15.24 13.28
N ARG A 665 -8.66 15.27 14.58
CA ARG A 665 -8.10 14.31 15.57
C ARG A 665 -8.40 12.87 15.18
N GLN A 666 -9.64 12.56 14.76
CA GLN A 666 -10.03 11.24 14.28
C GLN A 666 -9.17 10.78 13.09
N GLY A 667 -8.99 11.64 12.07
CA GLY A 667 -8.15 11.36 10.92
C GLY A 667 -6.69 11.09 11.30
N ALA A 668 -6.11 11.92 12.18
CA ALA A 668 -4.74 11.75 12.67
C ALA A 668 -4.56 10.44 13.45
N LEU A 669 -5.51 10.09 14.33
CA LEU A 669 -5.47 8.86 15.12
C LEU A 669 -5.59 7.61 14.23
N ILE A 670 -6.41 7.64 13.18
CA ILE A 670 -6.50 6.56 12.18
C ILE A 670 -5.20 6.45 11.38
N ALA A 671 -4.68 7.58 10.88
CA ALA A 671 -3.47 7.65 10.05
C ALA A 671 -2.22 7.11 10.78
N LEU A 672 -2.04 7.44 12.07
CA LEU A 672 -0.97 6.86 12.89
C LEU A 672 -1.07 5.34 12.98
N GLY A 673 -2.28 4.78 13.10
CA GLY A 673 -2.51 3.34 13.13
C GLY A 673 -2.17 2.66 11.80
N MET A 674 -2.44 3.35 10.68
CA MET A 674 -2.07 2.87 9.34
C MET A 674 -0.56 2.92 9.09
N ILE A 675 0.16 3.92 9.59
CA ILE A 675 1.63 4.03 9.42
C ILE A 675 2.38 3.01 10.31
N LEU A 676 1.84 2.75 11.50
CA LEU A 676 2.44 1.87 12.52
C LEU A 676 1.98 0.40 12.43
N VAL A 677 1.13 0.03 11.46
CA VAL A 677 0.76 -1.38 11.23
C VAL A 677 2.01 -2.24 10.99
N GLN A 678 2.04 -3.41 11.63
CA GLN A 678 3.16 -4.36 11.60
C GLN A 678 4.55 -3.87 12.09
N GLN A 679 4.66 -2.63 12.56
CA GLN A 679 5.86 -2.10 13.20
C GLN A 679 6.03 -2.69 14.61
N SER A 680 7.25 -2.65 15.13
CA SER A 680 7.56 -3.00 16.53
C SER A 680 8.08 -1.78 17.29
N ASP A 681 8.16 -1.89 18.62
CA ASP A 681 8.72 -0.86 19.49
C ASP A 681 10.22 -0.58 19.23
N ALA A 682 10.91 -1.47 18.51
CA ALA A 682 12.32 -1.33 18.17
C ALA A 682 12.58 -1.02 16.68
N SER A 683 11.57 -1.11 15.80
CA SER A 683 11.61 -0.51 14.46
C SER A 683 11.09 0.92 14.45
N SER A 684 10.06 1.24 15.25
CA SER A 684 9.54 2.59 15.44
C SER A 684 9.37 2.92 16.93
N PRO A 685 10.15 3.87 17.49
CA PRO A 685 10.06 4.23 18.91
C PRO A 685 8.73 4.90 19.28
N SER A 686 7.99 5.44 18.30
CA SER A 686 6.67 6.07 18.52
C SER A 686 5.53 5.06 18.73
N LEU A 687 5.75 3.74 18.54
CA LEU A 687 4.69 2.73 18.68
C LEU A 687 4.10 2.65 20.10
N ALA A 688 4.93 2.42 21.12
CA ALA A 688 4.49 2.33 22.51
C ALA A 688 3.83 3.65 23.02
N PRO A 689 4.40 4.85 22.77
CA PRO A 689 3.73 6.13 23.05
C PRO A 689 2.37 6.28 22.37
N THR A 690 2.24 5.86 21.11
CA THR A 690 0.97 5.94 20.36
C THR A 690 -0.08 5.00 20.95
N ARG A 691 0.28 3.76 21.30
CA ARG A 691 -0.63 2.82 21.99
C ARG A 691 -1.10 3.37 23.34
N ALA A 692 -0.21 4.01 24.11
CA ALA A 692 -0.58 4.65 25.37
C ALA A 692 -1.55 5.83 25.16
N THR A 693 -1.32 6.63 24.12
CA THR A 693 -2.21 7.74 23.70
C THR A 693 -3.61 7.22 23.35
N TYR A 694 -3.72 6.16 22.54
CA TYR A 694 -5.04 5.57 22.24
C TYR A 694 -5.75 5.05 23.50
N ALA A 695 -5.04 4.31 24.37
CA ALA A 695 -5.64 3.79 25.60
C ALA A 695 -6.13 4.92 26.53
N LYS A 696 -5.40 6.04 26.59
CA LYS A 696 -5.83 7.24 27.31
C LYS A 696 -7.10 7.84 26.69
N ILE A 697 -7.12 8.09 25.38
CA ILE A 697 -8.27 8.72 24.70
C ILE A 697 -9.53 7.84 24.81
N VAL A 698 -9.40 6.52 24.61
CA VAL A 698 -10.54 5.59 24.79
C VAL A 698 -11.05 5.57 26.24
N GLY A 699 -10.15 5.67 27.23
CA GLY A 699 -10.51 5.68 28.66
C GLY A 699 -11.09 7.00 29.18
N ASP A 700 -10.74 8.14 28.58
CA ASP A 700 -11.26 9.44 28.99
C ASP A 700 -12.72 9.62 28.54
N LYS A 701 -13.56 10.12 29.45
CA LYS A 701 -14.99 10.42 29.17
C LYS A 701 -15.20 11.86 28.70
N HIS A 702 -14.19 12.72 28.83
CA HIS A 702 -14.22 14.11 28.39
C HIS A 702 -13.69 14.29 26.95
N GLU A 703 -13.15 13.24 26.34
CA GLU A 703 -12.73 13.24 24.93
C GLU A 703 -13.92 13.11 23.98
N ASP A 704 -13.82 13.78 22.83
CA ASP A 704 -14.88 13.81 21.81
C ASP A 704 -15.19 12.41 21.26
N PRO A 705 -16.46 12.06 20.99
CA PRO A 705 -16.84 10.74 20.49
C PRO A 705 -16.10 10.32 19.22
N MET A 706 -15.80 11.28 18.32
CA MET A 706 -15.03 11.06 17.08
C MET A 706 -13.56 10.73 17.36
N ALA A 707 -12.94 11.38 18.35
CA ALA A 707 -11.57 11.06 18.77
C ALA A 707 -11.50 9.67 19.42
N ARG A 708 -12.47 9.31 20.27
CA ARG A 708 -12.58 7.96 20.86
C ARG A 708 -12.81 6.87 19.80
N PHE A 709 -13.63 7.15 18.79
CA PHE A 709 -13.85 6.28 17.62
C PHE A 709 -12.55 6.11 16.81
N GLY A 710 -11.86 7.21 16.49
CA GLY A 710 -10.58 7.20 15.78
C GLY A 710 -9.46 6.46 16.51
N ALA A 711 -9.41 6.57 17.85
CA ALA A 711 -8.47 5.82 18.68
C ALA A 711 -8.74 4.31 18.69
N ALA A 712 -10.01 3.89 18.76
CA ALA A 712 -10.39 2.47 18.68
C ALA A 712 -10.04 1.86 17.30
N LEU A 713 -10.31 2.59 16.21
CA LEU A 713 -9.88 2.19 14.87
C LEU A 713 -8.34 2.17 14.72
N GLY A 714 -7.64 3.19 15.22
CA GLY A 714 -6.18 3.26 15.21
C GLY A 714 -5.53 2.06 15.90
N GLN A 715 -6.03 1.65 17.08
CA GLN A 715 -5.61 0.40 17.74
C GLN A 715 -5.86 -0.82 16.85
N SER A 716 -7.04 -0.91 16.22
CA SER A 716 -7.42 -2.06 15.41
C SER A 716 -6.50 -2.29 14.21
N PHE A 717 -5.99 -1.23 13.58
CA PHE A 717 -5.06 -1.34 12.45
C PHE A 717 -3.71 -1.91 12.90
N ILE A 718 -3.18 -1.51 14.06
CA ILE A 718 -1.91 -2.05 14.58
C ILE A 718 -2.05 -3.54 14.95
N ASP A 719 -3.22 -3.95 15.45
CA ASP A 719 -3.51 -5.33 15.85
C ASP A 719 -4.21 -6.18 14.75
N ALA A 720 -4.29 -5.68 13.51
CA ALA A 720 -5.08 -6.25 12.43
C ALA A 720 -4.67 -7.69 12.03
N GLY A 721 -5.66 -8.54 11.71
CA GLY A 721 -5.46 -9.92 11.24
C GLY A 721 -4.57 -10.76 12.15
N GLY A 722 -4.73 -10.62 13.47
CA GLY A 722 -3.86 -11.23 14.47
C GLY A 722 -2.40 -10.73 14.43
N ARG A 723 -2.19 -9.49 13.97
CA ARG A 723 -0.89 -8.82 13.69
C ARG A 723 -0.11 -9.41 12.50
N ASN A 724 -0.81 -10.04 11.56
CA ASN A 724 -0.20 -10.71 10.40
C ASN A 724 -0.48 -10.03 9.05
N VAL A 725 -1.44 -9.10 8.97
CA VAL A 725 -1.78 -8.33 7.73
C VAL A 725 -1.22 -6.90 7.80
N THR A 726 -0.83 -6.32 6.66
CA THR A 726 -0.33 -4.93 6.55
C THR A 726 -1.17 -4.18 5.53
N ILE A 727 -1.08 -2.85 5.51
CA ILE A 727 -1.71 -2.03 4.47
C ILE A 727 -0.68 -1.71 3.37
N SER A 728 -0.91 -2.14 2.13
CA SER A 728 -0.08 -1.81 0.96
C SER A 728 -0.94 -1.58 -0.29
N LEU A 729 -0.70 -0.48 -1.00
CA LEU A 729 -1.31 -0.17 -2.30
C LEU A 729 -0.57 -0.80 -3.50
N GLN A 730 0.59 -1.40 -3.25
CA GLN A 730 1.43 -2.07 -4.24
C GLN A 730 1.44 -3.59 -4.01
N SER A 731 1.41 -4.38 -5.08
CA SER A 731 1.71 -5.83 -5.02
C SER A 731 3.20 -6.06 -4.81
N ARG A 732 3.59 -7.30 -4.49
CA ARG A 732 5.03 -7.66 -4.41
C ARG A 732 5.73 -7.55 -5.75
N ALA A 733 4.98 -7.77 -6.84
CA ALA A 733 5.44 -7.59 -8.22
C ALA A 733 5.63 -6.12 -8.64
N GLY A 734 5.49 -5.17 -7.72
CA GLY A 734 5.59 -3.74 -8.04
C GLY A 734 4.43 -3.21 -8.88
N THR A 735 3.42 -4.02 -9.18
CA THR A 735 2.17 -3.61 -9.85
C THR A 735 1.22 -2.96 -8.85
N LYS A 736 0.19 -2.29 -9.36
CA LYS A 736 -0.83 -1.64 -8.52
C LYS A 736 -1.74 -2.72 -7.92
N ASN A 737 -1.90 -2.79 -6.61
CA ASN A 737 -2.90 -3.68 -6.01
C ASN A 737 -4.28 -3.03 -6.17
N THR A 738 -4.97 -3.40 -7.25
CA THR A 738 -6.30 -2.86 -7.64
C THR A 738 -7.26 -2.83 -6.46
N SER A 739 -7.32 -3.94 -5.73
CA SER A 739 -8.28 -4.17 -4.67
C SER A 739 -7.96 -3.40 -3.39
N ALA A 740 -6.67 -3.21 -3.09
CA ALA A 740 -6.22 -2.37 -1.98
C ALA A 740 -6.51 -0.89 -2.22
N ILE A 741 -6.28 -0.41 -3.46
CA ILE A 741 -6.54 0.98 -3.83
C ILE A 741 -8.05 1.25 -3.82
N VAL A 742 -8.86 0.38 -4.44
CA VAL A 742 -10.33 0.45 -4.40
C VAL A 742 -10.85 0.36 -2.96
N GLY A 743 -10.32 -0.56 -2.15
CA GLY A 743 -10.65 -0.68 -0.73
C GLY A 743 -10.37 0.60 0.06
N MET A 744 -9.22 1.24 -0.15
CA MET A 744 -8.93 2.54 0.49
C MET A 744 -9.83 3.67 0.00
N VAL A 745 -10.20 3.73 -1.28
CA VAL A 745 -11.15 4.74 -1.78
C VAL A 745 -12.52 4.56 -1.14
N MET A 746 -13.01 3.31 -1.02
CA MET A 746 -14.27 3.00 -0.32
C MET A 746 -14.18 3.31 1.17
N PHE A 747 -13.05 2.97 1.82
CA PHE A 747 -12.80 3.33 3.21
C PHE A 747 -12.89 4.86 3.41
N CYS A 748 -12.28 5.67 2.55
CA CYS A 748 -12.35 7.13 2.63
C CYS A 748 -13.78 7.71 2.57
N GLN A 749 -14.77 6.95 2.08
CA GLN A 749 -16.18 7.36 2.06
C GLN A 749 -16.90 7.18 3.42
N PHE A 750 -16.24 6.66 4.47
CA PHE A 750 -16.88 6.33 5.75
C PHE A 750 -17.63 7.51 6.39
N TRP A 751 -17.21 8.76 6.11
CA TRP A 751 -17.85 10.00 6.57
C TRP A 751 -19.33 10.11 6.15
N TYR A 752 -19.67 9.62 4.96
CA TYR A 752 -21.05 9.65 4.45
C TYR A 752 -21.79 8.34 4.77
N TRP A 753 -21.07 7.23 4.93
CA TRP A 753 -21.66 5.92 5.19
C TRP A 753 -20.72 5.01 5.99
N TYR A 754 -20.95 4.91 7.30
CA TYR A 754 -20.15 4.07 8.20
C TYR A 754 -19.94 2.62 7.69
N PRO A 755 -20.94 1.91 7.12
CA PRO A 755 -20.72 0.56 6.60
C PRO A 755 -19.64 0.43 5.50
N LEU A 756 -19.27 1.49 4.77
CA LEU A 756 -18.19 1.41 3.77
C LEU A 756 -16.81 1.20 4.41
N ALA A 757 -16.68 1.49 5.71
CA ALA A 757 -15.47 1.19 6.47
C ALA A 757 -15.16 -0.32 6.57
N HIS A 758 -16.11 -1.23 6.26
CA HIS A 758 -15.84 -2.68 6.16
C HIS A 758 -14.92 -3.08 4.99
N SER A 759 -14.34 -2.12 4.26
CA SER A 759 -13.55 -2.37 3.04
C SER A 759 -12.01 -2.35 3.19
N PRO A 760 -11.34 -2.84 4.27
CA PRO A 760 -9.91 -3.10 4.20
C PRO A 760 -9.63 -4.43 3.47
N LYS A 761 -8.89 -4.38 2.35
CA LYS A 761 -8.30 -5.54 1.68
C LYS A 761 -6.81 -5.27 1.45
N PHE A 762 -5.96 -5.89 2.25
CA PHE A 762 -4.51 -5.73 2.17
C PHE A 762 -3.78 -6.96 2.73
N ASP A 763 -2.54 -7.17 2.28
CA ASP A 763 -1.71 -8.33 2.61
C ASP A 763 -0.26 -7.91 2.91
N PHE A 764 0.44 -8.80 3.62
CA PHE A 764 1.91 -9.00 3.66
C PHE A 764 2.83 -7.93 4.36
N ILE A 765 3.68 -8.12 5.40
CA ILE A 765 4.03 -9.14 6.43
C ILE A 765 5.31 -8.62 7.24
N SER A 766 5.84 -9.18 8.36
CA SER A 766 7.10 -8.70 9.06
C SER A 766 7.89 -9.69 9.98
N ASN A 767 9.27 -9.69 10.07
CA ASN A 767 10.12 -10.28 11.16
C ASN A 767 11.72 -10.08 11.29
N ALA A 768 12.46 -9.03 10.85
CA ALA A 768 13.98 -9.02 10.75
C ALA A 768 14.94 -8.61 11.96
N ARG A 769 15.53 -9.55 12.74
CA ARG A 769 16.11 -9.49 14.14
C ARG A 769 14.99 -9.62 15.18
N PRO A 770 15.04 -10.59 16.11
CA PRO A 770 13.88 -10.93 16.94
C PRO A 770 13.26 -9.75 17.72
N SER A 771 14.07 -8.87 18.33
CA SER A 771 13.53 -7.72 19.07
C SER A 771 12.95 -6.61 18.20
N LEU A 772 13.50 -6.39 17.00
CA LEU A 772 13.11 -5.30 16.09
C LEU A 772 11.74 -5.53 15.45
N PHE A 773 11.08 -6.63 15.81
CA PHE A 773 10.06 -7.24 14.96
C PHE A 773 9.12 -8.23 15.65
N ALA A 774 9.46 -8.69 16.85
CA ALA A 774 8.56 -9.43 17.72
C ALA A 774 7.16 -8.77 17.73
N TYR A 775 6.14 -9.61 17.81
CA TYR A 775 4.78 -9.15 18.07
C TYR A 775 4.79 -8.19 19.28
N PRO A 776 4.12 -7.02 19.19
CA PRO A 776 3.99 -6.11 20.33
C PRO A 776 3.55 -6.89 21.57
N SER A 777 4.18 -6.66 22.72
CA SER A 777 3.90 -7.48 23.90
C SER A 777 2.41 -7.42 24.23
N SER A 778 1.74 -8.57 24.34
CA SER A 778 0.33 -8.62 24.75
C SER A 778 0.13 -7.82 26.04
N MET A 779 -1.00 -7.13 26.13
CA MET A 779 -1.34 -6.36 27.31
C MET A 779 -1.37 -7.32 28.49
N LYS A 780 -0.44 -7.15 29.43
CA LYS A 780 -0.43 -7.99 30.64
C LYS A 780 -1.77 -7.73 31.34
N PRO A 781 -2.53 -8.78 31.70
CA PRO A 781 -3.75 -8.57 32.48
C PRO A 781 -3.35 -7.77 33.72
N PRO A 782 -4.17 -6.79 34.15
CA PRO A 782 -3.78 -5.90 35.24
C PRO A 782 -3.44 -6.74 36.47
N LYS A 783 -2.13 -6.89 36.75
CA LYS A 783 -1.64 -7.45 38.01
C LYS A 783 -2.31 -6.63 39.08
N LYS A 784 -3.30 -7.22 39.77
CA LYS A 784 -4.25 -6.51 40.64
C LYS A 784 -3.52 -5.37 41.36
N GLU A 785 -3.65 -4.13 40.89
CA GLU A 785 -3.04 -3.00 41.62
C GLU A 785 -3.74 -2.86 42.97
N ALA A 786 -4.95 -3.40 43.11
CA ALA A 786 -5.56 -3.71 44.38
C ALA A 786 -4.60 -4.47 45.32
N THR A 787 -3.84 -5.50 44.91
CA THR A 787 -2.92 -6.21 45.83
C THR A 787 -1.68 -5.41 46.19
N THR A 788 -1.10 -4.60 45.29
CA THR A 788 0.05 -3.73 45.64
C THR A 788 -0.37 -2.48 46.43
N LYS A 789 -1.52 -1.87 46.12
CA LYS A 789 -2.11 -0.79 46.91
C LYS A 789 -2.66 -1.29 48.24
N LEU A 790 -3.24 -2.50 48.32
CA LEU A 790 -3.61 -3.15 49.58
C LEU A 790 -2.39 -3.53 50.39
N THR A 791 -1.32 -4.12 49.83
CA THR A 791 -0.11 -4.39 50.65
C THR A 791 0.55 -3.10 51.12
N THR A 792 0.57 -2.03 50.31
CA THR A 792 1.09 -0.72 50.75
C THR A 792 0.18 -0.06 51.79
N ALA A 793 -1.15 -0.18 51.67
CA ALA A 793 -2.12 0.29 52.66
C ALA A 793 -2.06 -0.53 53.95
N VAL A 794 -1.92 -1.85 53.87
CA VAL A 794 -1.76 -2.76 55.01
C VAL A 794 -0.42 -2.53 55.68
N LEU A 795 0.68 -2.34 54.95
CA LEU A 795 1.99 -2.01 55.52
C LEU A 795 1.97 -0.64 56.22
N SER A 796 1.35 0.38 55.62
CA SER A 796 1.27 1.73 56.22
C SER A 796 0.30 1.80 57.41
N THR A 797 -0.82 1.07 57.38
CA THR A 797 -1.71 0.93 58.55
C THR A 797 -1.08 0.09 59.65
N THR A 798 -0.45 -1.05 59.33
CA THR A 798 0.27 -1.90 60.31
C THR A 798 1.45 -1.16 60.93
N ALA A 799 2.18 -0.35 60.16
CA ALA A 799 3.23 0.53 60.69
C ALA A 799 2.65 1.63 61.61
N LYS A 800 1.53 2.26 61.24
CA LYS A 800 0.82 3.22 62.11
C LYS A 800 0.28 2.57 63.39
N VAL A 801 -0.21 1.32 63.32
CA VAL A 801 -0.68 0.56 64.47
C VAL A 801 0.50 0.22 65.39
N LYS A 802 1.59 -0.38 64.88
CA LYS A 802 2.80 -0.65 65.68
C LYS A 802 3.43 0.62 66.25
N ALA A 803 3.35 1.76 65.55
CA ALA A 803 3.79 3.05 66.08
C ALA A 803 2.86 3.59 67.18
N ARG A 804 1.54 3.36 67.09
CA ARG A 804 0.58 3.66 68.17
C ARG A 804 0.75 2.75 69.37
N GLU A 805 1.00 1.45 69.17
CA GLU A 805 1.28 0.48 70.23
C GLU A 805 2.58 0.82 70.96
N ARG A 806 3.65 1.16 70.23
CA ARG A 806 4.90 1.67 70.84
C ARG A 806 4.68 2.97 71.61
N LYS A 807 3.82 3.89 71.13
CA LYS A 807 3.45 5.10 71.87
C LYS A 807 2.59 4.81 73.10
N LYS A 808 1.73 3.79 73.08
CA LYS A 808 0.94 3.34 74.24
C LYS A 808 1.83 2.68 75.30
N ALA A 809 2.71 1.76 74.91
CA ALA A 809 3.68 1.14 75.81
C ALA A 809 4.61 2.19 76.43
N ALA A 810 5.05 3.19 75.65
CA ALA A 810 5.82 4.33 76.18
C ALA A 810 5.02 5.31 77.06
N SER A 811 3.70 5.12 77.21
CA SER A 811 2.83 5.90 78.10
C SER A 811 2.34 5.12 79.33
N GLU A 812 2.74 3.85 79.50
CA GLU A 812 2.39 3.03 80.66
C GLU A 812 3.44 3.10 81.80
N ASP A 813 4.59 3.76 81.58
CA ASP A 813 5.69 3.93 82.55
C ASP A 813 5.66 5.27 83.33
N ILE A 814 4.50 5.91 83.48
CA ILE A 814 4.33 7.13 84.32
C ILE A 814 3.10 7.00 85.24
N PRO A 815 3.25 6.95 86.57
CA PRO A 815 2.12 6.85 87.49
C PRO A 815 1.45 8.20 87.79
N GLU A 816 0.11 8.17 87.79
CA GLU A 816 -0.87 9.05 88.45
C GLU A 816 -0.71 10.59 88.42
N SER A 817 -1.66 11.27 87.77
CA SER A 817 -2.58 12.18 88.50
C SER A 817 -3.84 12.54 87.67
N ASP A 818 -4.95 12.72 88.40
CA ASP A 818 -6.27 13.22 87.95
C ASP A 818 -6.20 14.41 86.96
N ASN A 819 -7.12 14.63 86.00
CA ASN A 819 -8.58 14.52 86.12
C ASN A 819 -9.28 14.59 84.73
N ARG A 820 -10.57 14.24 84.64
CA ARG A 820 -11.35 14.26 83.38
C ARG A 820 -11.96 15.64 83.05
N LYS A 821 -12.03 16.02 81.77
CA LYS A 821 -13.28 16.48 81.10
C LYS A 821 -13.14 16.70 79.58
N ASP A 822 -14.25 16.45 78.88
CA ASP A 822 -14.43 16.58 77.42
C ASP A 822 -14.43 18.04 76.92
N GLY A 823 -14.15 18.22 75.63
CA GLY A 823 -14.35 19.49 74.93
C GLY A 823 -13.62 19.62 73.59
N ASP A 824 -13.85 18.72 72.63
CA ASP A 824 -13.28 18.87 71.28
C ASP A 824 -14.06 19.94 70.48
N VAL A 825 -13.35 21.00 70.07
CA VAL A 825 -13.88 22.11 69.26
C VAL A 825 -13.12 22.14 67.93
N GLU A 826 -13.85 22.24 66.82
CA GLU A 826 -13.26 22.37 65.48
C GLU A 826 -12.42 23.64 65.33
N MET A 827 -11.31 23.58 64.57
CA MET A 827 -10.94 24.68 63.68
C MET A 827 -10.03 24.26 62.53
N LYS A 828 -10.31 24.83 61.34
CA LYS A 828 -9.42 24.87 60.17
C LYS A 828 -8.41 26.02 60.31
N SER A 829 -7.23 25.93 59.67
CA SER A 829 -6.81 26.86 58.58
C SER A 829 -5.34 26.67 58.10
N GLU A 830 -5.20 26.62 56.77
CA GLU A 830 -4.23 27.30 55.87
C GLU A 830 -2.71 27.43 56.19
N GLU A 831 -1.91 26.67 55.43
CA GLU A 831 -0.86 27.09 54.47
C GLU A 831 0.26 28.15 54.74
N VAL A 832 1.53 27.64 54.80
CA VAL A 832 2.85 28.18 54.29
C VAL A 832 3.37 29.58 54.73
N PRO A 833 4.66 30.01 54.49
CA PRO A 833 5.80 29.37 53.79
C PRO A 833 7.23 29.40 54.44
N SER A 834 8.07 28.47 53.95
CA SER A 834 9.52 28.58 53.60
C SER A 834 10.67 28.83 54.61
N ALA A 835 11.66 27.93 54.49
CA ALA A 835 13.13 28.15 54.40
C ALA A 835 13.98 28.62 55.60
N ARG A 836 14.98 27.79 55.98
CA ARG A 836 16.40 27.95 55.54
C ARG A 836 17.30 26.76 55.96
N HIS A 837 18.48 26.66 55.34
CA HIS A 837 19.55 25.68 55.58
C HIS A 837 20.10 25.65 57.02
N GLY A 838 20.78 24.56 57.43
CA GLY A 838 21.43 24.55 58.75
C GLY A 838 22.32 23.40 59.23
N ASP A 839 22.89 22.55 58.35
CA ASP A 839 24.26 22.01 58.51
C ASP A 839 24.64 20.90 59.56
N VAL A 840 25.72 20.19 59.21
CA VAL A 840 26.64 19.30 59.99
C VAL A 840 26.12 18.03 60.72
N SER A 841 26.46 16.86 60.18
CA SER A 841 26.79 15.64 60.94
C SER A 841 28.30 15.59 61.25
N PRO A 842 28.74 14.99 62.38
CA PRO A 842 29.83 14.00 62.23
C PRO A 842 29.89 12.87 63.29
N ILE A 843 30.57 11.78 62.89
CA ILE A 843 31.33 10.79 63.69
C ILE A 843 30.49 9.83 64.57
N ASN A 844 30.37 8.52 64.27
CA ASN A 844 31.34 7.42 64.22
C ASN A 844 31.86 6.95 65.61
N ASP A 845 31.40 5.79 66.08
CA ASP A 845 32.25 4.64 66.47
C ASP A 845 31.49 3.60 67.34
N SER A 846 31.27 2.40 66.78
CA SER A 846 31.49 1.10 67.44
C SER A 846 31.02 -0.05 66.54
N ILE A 847 31.98 -0.78 65.97
CA ILE A 847 31.76 -2.01 65.19
C ILE A 847 31.99 -3.21 66.13
N SER A 848 31.08 -4.20 66.13
CA SER A 848 31.39 -5.63 65.91
C SER A 848 30.31 -6.57 66.50
N ASN A 849 29.64 -7.35 65.64
CA ASN A 849 29.63 -8.82 65.66
C ASN A 849 28.39 -9.42 64.96
N LEU A 850 28.51 -9.72 63.65
CA LEU A 850 28.52 -11.09 63.08
C LEU A 850 28.61 -11.00 61.53
N PRO A 851 29.10 -12.05 60.82
CA PRO A 851 29.77 -11.83 59.53
C PRO A 851 28.95 -12.18 58.26
N GLU A 852 29.30 -11.45 57.19
CA GLU A 852 29.45 -11.85 55.79
C GLU A 852 28.43 -12.83 55.15
N GLY A 853 27.40 -12.25 54.53
CA GLY A 853 26.79 -12.77 53.30
C GLY A 853 26.96 -11.76 52.17
N GLN A 854 27.58 -12.17 51.06
CA GLN A 854 28.10 -11.23 50.04
C GLN A 854 27.01 -10.36 49.39
N SER A 855 27.27 -9.05 49.34
CA SER A 855 26.54 -8.11 48.50
C SER A 855 26.88 -8.34 47.03
N ALA A 856 26.11 -9.17 46.34
CA ALA A 856 26.12 -9.18 44.89
C ALA A 856 25.56 -7.84 44.39
N GLU A 857 26.38 -7.11 43.62
CA GLU A 857 25.93 -5.93 42.89
C GLU A 857 24.65 -6.26 42.11
N ALA A 858 23.66 -5.37 42.17
CA ALA A 858 22.51 -5.41 41.27
C ALA A 858 22.98 -5.06 39.85
N ARG A 859 23.64 -6.02 39.19
CA ARG A 859 23.80 -6.03 37.74
C ARG A 859 22.40 -5.92 37.15
N GLY A 860 22.07 -4.73 36.63
CA GLY A 860 20.90 -4.55 35.80
C GLY A 860 20.87 -5.64 34.72
N PRO A 861 19.69 -6.15 34.33
CA PRO A 861 19.58 -7.38 33.57
C PRO A 861 20.48 -7.29 32.34
N ILE A 862 21.53 -8.11 32.32
CA ILE A 862 22.42 -8.22 31.16
C ILE A 862 21.49 -8.63 30.02
N LYS A 863 21.22 -7.70 29.10
CA LYS A 863 20.56 -8.02 27.84
C LYS A 863 21.39 -9.13 27.22
N ARG A 864 20.89 -10.37 27.26
CA ARG A 864 21.50 -11.49 26.53
C ARG A 864 21.67 -10.99 25.11
N LYS A 865 22.91 -10.97 24.60
CA LYS A 865 23.13 -10.60 23.20
C LYS A 865 22.29 -11.54 22.36
N GLU A 866 21.30 -10.98 21.68
CA GLU A 866 20.35 -11.76 20.91
C GLU A 866 21.09 -12.58 19.84
N PRO A 867 20.62 -13.81 19.55
CA PRO A 867 21.20 -14.60 18.46
C PRO A 867 21.13 -13.81 17.16
N SER A 868 22.21 -13.84 16.38
CA SER A 868 22.33 -13.04 15.15
C SER A 868 21.55 -13.62 13.96
N TRP A 869 20.99 -14.81 14.13
CA TRP A 869 20.17 -15.54 13.16
C TRP A 869 19.11 -16.36 13.90
N GLU A 870 18.01 -16.67 13.24
CA GLU A 870 16.93 -17.51 13.74
C GLU A 870 16.48 -18.47 12.63
N SER A 871 15.99 -19.67 13.01
CA SER A 871 15.42 -20.62 12.06
C SER A 871 13.90 -20.47 12.08
N LEU A 872 13.31 -20.19 10.92
CA LEU A 872 11.85 -20.05 10.75
C LEU A 872 11.30 -21.27 10.02
N ALA A 873 10.13 -21.74 10.44
CA ALA A 873 9.40 -22.82 9.77
C ALA A 873 8.54 -22.27 8.62
N ASN A 874 8.10 -23.16 7.72
CA ASN A 874 7.06 -22.84 6.75
C ASN A 874 5.79 -22.32 7.45
N PHE A 875 5.03 -21.43 6.79
CA PHE A 875 3.91 -20.68 7.40
C PHE A 875 4.29 -19.72 8.55
N SER A 876 5.54 -19.25 8.63
CA SER A 876 5.96 -18.15 9.53
C SER A 876 5.72 -16.75 8.93
N ARG A 877 5.58 -15.73 9.80
CA ARG A 877 5.54 -14.29 9.44
C ARG A 877 6.95 -13.76 9.11
N VAL A 878 7.10 -12.91 8.07
CA VAL A 878 8.38 -12.43 7.45
C VAL A 878 8.23 -10.98 6.84
N THR A 879 9.17 -10.01 6.78
CA THR A 879 8.98 -8.62 6.21
C THR A 879 9.32 -8.40 4.73
N PRO A 880 8.73 -7.39 4.04
CA PRO A 880 9.41 -6.64 2.96
C PRO A 880 10.91 -6.40 3.22
N ALA A 881 11.26 -5.76 4.34
CA ALA A 881 12.65 -5.51 4.77
C ALA A 881 13.47 -6.78 5.09
N GLN A 882 12.82 -7.95 5.23
CA GLN A 882 13.44 -9.20 5.64
C GLN A 882 13.78 -10.11 4.45
N PHE A 883 13.08 -9.98 3.31
CA PHE A 883 13.37 -10.77 2.11
C PHE A 883 14.83 -10.65 1.65
N GLN A 884 15.46 -9.49 1.87
CA GLN A 884 16.88 -9.26 1.60
C GLN A 884 17.85 -10.06 2.51
N CYS A 885 17.33 -10.75 3.53
CA CYS A 885 18.09 -11.51 4.51
C CYS A 885 17.72 -13.01 4.56
N ILE A 886 16.71 -13.46 3.81
CA ILE A 886 16.33 -14.87 3.75
C ILE A 886 17.30 -15.60 2.84
N VAL A 887 17.93 -16.65 3.37
CA VAL A 887 18.83 -17.54 2.62
C VAL A 887 18.38 -18.96 2.86
N PHE A 888 18.05 -19.67 1.77
CA PHE A 888 17.84 -21.11 1.82
C PHE A 888 19.22 -21.79 1.87
N PRO A 889 19.51 -22.67 2.85
CA PRO A 889 20.78 -23.38 2.88
C PRO A 889 20.95 -24.22 1.60
N PRO A 890 22.14 -24.23 0.96
CA PRO A 890 22.39 -25.07 -0.21
C PRO A 890 22.39 -26.58 0.12
N SER A 891 22.36 -26.94 1.39
CA SER A 891 22.19 -28.31 1.89
C SER A 891 20.75 -28.66 2.28
N SER A 892 19.78 -27.76 2.03
CA SER A 892 18.35 -28.00 2.26
C SER A 892 17.79 -28.94 1.20
N ARG A 893 17.01 -29.95 1.62
CA ARG A 893 16.25 -30.87 0.74
C ARG A 893 15.31 -30.12 -0.21
N TYR A 894 14.73 -29.02 0.27
CA TYR A 894 13.81 -28.18 -0.48
C TYR A 894 14.51 -26.90 -0.96
N GLN A 895 14.49 -26.66 -2.27
CA GLN A 895 15.05 -25.46 -2.91
C GLN A 895 13.96 -24.67 -3.67
N PRO A 896 13.93 -23.33 -3.62
CA PRO A 896 12.88 -22.55 -4.26
C PRO A 896 13.03 -22.49 -5.79
N VAL A 897 11.91 -22.60 -6.50
CA VAL A 897 11.83 -22.50 -7.98
C VAL A 897 12.20 -21.09 -8.49
N ARG A 898 11.96 -20.05 -7.67
CA ARG A 898 12.29 -18.64 -7.96
C ARG A 898 13.21 -18.07 -6.87
N PRO A 899 14.25 -17.29 -7.20
CA PRO A 899 15.06 -16.61 -6.18
C PRO A 899 14.20 -15.67 -5.31
N VAL A 900 14.31 -15.83 -3.99
CA VAL A 900 13.61 -15.01 -2.97
C VAL A 900 14.33 -13.69 -2.70
N SER A 901 15.60 -13.60 -3.08
CA SER A 901 16.42 -12.39 -3.06
C SER A 901 17.36 -12.40 -4.25
N ALA A 902 17.64 -11.24 -4.84
CA ALA A 902 18.64 -11.09 -5.91
C ALA A 902 20.09 -11.11 -5.38
N ARG A 903 20.28 -11.19 -4.06
CA ARG A 903 21.59 -11.08 -3.41
C ARG A 903 22.26 -12.43 -3.27
N GLU A 904 23.40 -12.62 -3.91
CA GLU A 904 24.26 -13.79 -3.67
C GLU A 904 24.69 -13.88 -2.18
N PRO A 905 24.75 -15.09 -1.60
CA PRO A 905 25.13 -15.29 -0.20
C PRO A 905 26.64 -15.04 0.02
N THR A 906 27.01 -13.78 0.17
CA THR A 906 28.38 -13.38 0.51
C THR A 906 28.67 -13.65 1.99
N ILE A 907 29.10 -14.87 2.29
CA ILE A 907 29.72 -15.23 3.57
C ILE A 907 31.05 -14.48 3.70
N LYS A 908 31.00 -13.25 4.24
CA LYS A 908 32.20 -12.47 4.59
C LYS A 908 32.34 -12.34 6.09
N THR A 909 33.23 -13.17 6.63
CA THR A 909 33.78 -13.02 7.97
C THR A 909 34.60 -11.74 8.08
N GLY A 910 34.06 -10.73 8.76
CA GLY A 910 34.85 -9.66 9.38
C GLY A 910 34.74 -8.26 8.78
N LYS A 911 34.57 -7.30 9.71
CA LYS A 911 34.64 -5.83 9.60
C LYS A 911 33.57 -5.14 8.74
N ALA A 912 32.88 -4.20 9.38
CA ALA A 912 31.89 -3.34 8.77
C ALA A 912 32.53 -2.38 7.76
N ALA A 913 31.95 -2.32 6.56
CA ALA A 913 32.19 -1.26 5.60
C ALA A 913 30.83 -0.60 5.28
N THR A 914 30.65 0.64 5.71
CA THR A 914 29.52 1.49 5.34
C THR A 914 29.59 1.81 3.85
N ARG A 915 28.90 1.03 3.03
CA ARG A 915 28.55 1.37 1.65
C ARG A 915 27.11 1.88 1.63
N THR A 916 26.89 3.00 0.95
CA THR A 916 25.57 3.59 0.71
C THR A 916 24.65 2.58 0.01
N VAL A 917 23.48 2.34 0.61
CA VAL A 917 22.53 1.33 0.14
C VAL A 917 21.58 1.98 -0.87
N HIS A 918 21.81 1.72 -2.16
CA HIS A 918 20.76 1.89 -3.16
C HIS A 918 19.83 0.67 -3.11
N PRO A 919 18.50 0.85 -2.92
CA PRO A 919 17.57 -0.26 -2.92
C PRO A 919 17.30 -0.73 -4.35
N GLU A 920 17.62 -1.99 -4.65
CA GLU A 920 16.98 -2.68 -5.78
C GLU A 920 15.49 -2.82 -5.44
N LYS A 921 14.62 -2.12 -6.19
CA LYS A 921 13.22 -1.92 -5.82
C LYS A 921 12.39 -3.22 -5.79
N TYR A 922 12.69 -4.19 -6.67
CA TYR A 922 11.80 -5.34 -6.94
C TYR A 922 12.56 -6.67 -7.08
N ALA A 923 13.39 -7.03 -6.09
CA ALA A 923 14.09 -8.30 -6.06
C ALA A 923 13.23 -9.44 -5.45
N GLY A 924 12.64 -10.28 -6.31
CA GLY A 924 12.28 -11.67 -5.99
C GLY A 924 11.27 -11.91 -4.86
N GLY A 925 10.50 -10.91 -4.43
CA GLY A 925 9.67 -10.94 -3.22
C GLY A 925 8.80 -12.20 -3.06
N GLY A 926 8.67 -12.65 -1.81
CA GLY A 926 8.01 -13.91 -1.47
C GLY A 926 6.48 -13.90 -1.65
N GLY A 927 5.84 -14.98 -1.24
CA GLY A 927 4.43 -15.26 -1.50
C GLY A 927 4.21 -16.77 -1.37
N ILE A 928 3.33 -17.34 -2.19
CA ILE A 928 3.30 -18.78 -2.38
C ILE A 928 4.51 -19.14 -3.24
N LEU A 929 5.49 -19.81 -2.63
CA LEU A 929 6.72 -20.25 -3.30
C LEU A 929 6.67 -21.76 -3.43
N LEU A 930 6.78 -22.24 -4.66
CA LEU A 930 6.98 -23.67 -4.92
C LEU A 930 8.44 -24.03 -4.66
N LEU A 931 8.62 -25.17 -4.01
CA LEU A 931 9.92 -25.74 -3.69
C LEU A 931 10.09 -27.03 -4.49
N VAL A 932 11.26 -27.20 -5.09
CA VAL A 932 11.71 -28.48 -5.66
C VAL A 932 12.21 -29.34 -4.50
N ASP A 933 11.77 -30.58 -4.43
CA ASP A 933 12.39 -31.60 -3.57
C ASP A 933 13.54 -32.27 -4.32
N GLU A 934 14.76 -32.12 -3.82
CA GLU A 934 15.95 -32.79 -4.37
C GLU A 934 16.05 -34.28 -3.95
N ARG A 935 15.21 -34.74 -3.02
CA ARG A 935 15.25 -36.11 -2.46
C ARG A 935 13.86 -36.75 -2.27
N PRO A 936 13.08 -36.96 -3.35
CA PRO A 936 11.70 -37.51 -3.28
C PRO A 936 11.59 -38.96 -2.77
N GLY A 937 12.71 -39.61 -2.42
CA GLY A 937 12.73 -40.96 -1.83
C GLY A 937 12.86 -40.99 -0.30
N GLU A 938 13.08 -39.84 0.36
CA GLU A 938 13.09 -39.72 1.82
C GLU A 938 11.66 -39.45 2.35
N PRO A 939 11.26 -39.98 3.52
CA PRO A 939 9.93 -39.72 4.08
C PRO A 939 9.68 -38.22 4.29
N GLU A 940 8.43 -37.79 4.10
CA GLU A 940 8.03 -36.38 4.02
C GLU A 940 7.19 -35.97 5.24
N GLU A 941 7.55 -34.85 5.87
CA GLU A 941 6.73 -34.21 6.92
C GLU A 941 5.88 -33.10 6.30
N TYR A 942 4.61 -33.42 6.00
CA TYR A 942 3.64 -32.44 5.51
C TYR A 942 2.95 -31.70 6.65
N ILE A 943 2.68 -30.40 6.43
CA ILE A 943 1.76 -29.64 7.28
C ILE A 943 0.34 -30.00 6.85
N GLU A 944 -0.38 -30.74 7.68
CA GLU A 944 -1.81 -31.01 7.45
C GLU A 944 -2.59 -29.69 7.36
N LEU A 945 -3.34 -29.55 6.28
CA LEU A 945 -4.30 -28.46 6.05
C LEU A 945 -5.65 -28.94 6.58
N ASN A 946 -6.18 -28.30 7.63
CA ASN A 946 -7.43 -28.72 8.26
C ASN A 946 -8.65 -28.38 7.40
N THR A 947 -8.91 -29.16 6.36
CA THR A 947 -10.23 -29.24 5.71
C THR A 947 -11.15 -30.04 6.62
N ALA A 948 -11.74 -29.37 7.61
CA ALA A 948 -12.72 -30.00 8.48
C ALA A 948 -13.86 -30.59 7.61
N PRO A 949 -14.21 -31.88 7.76
CA PRO A 949 -15.35 -32.45 7.03
C PRO A 949 -16.62 -31.68 7.39
N PRO A 950 -17.61 -31.62 6.48
CA PRO A 950 -18.86 -30.92 6.76
C PRO A 950 -19.50 -31.52 8.03
N PRO A 951 -19.82 -30.71 9.05
CA PRO A 951 -20.57 -31.22 10.19
C PRO A 951 -21.90 -31.77 9.66
N GLN A 952 -22.18 -33.04 9.96
CA GLN A 952 -23.44 -33.66 9.56
C GLN A 952 -24.60 -32.84 10.10
N ALA A 953 -25.56 -32.54 9.22
CA ALA A 953 -26.66 -31.63 9.53
C ALA A 953 -27.42 -32.12 10.78
N ALA A 954 -27.46 -31.29 11.82
CA ALA A 954 -28.42 -31.46 12.90
C ALA A 954 -29.83 -31.43 12.29
N ILE A 955 -30.62 -32.43 12.61
CA ILE A 955 -31.86 -32.78 11.90
C ILE A 955 -32.85 -31.60 11.93
N SER A 956 -33.43 -31.31 10.78
CA SER A 956 -34.44 -30.27 10.59
C SER A 956 -35.72 -30.59 11.38
N ILE A 957 -36.09 -29.69 12.30
CA ILE A 957 -37.42 -29.70 12.93
C ILE A 957 -38.33 -28.77 12.13
N THR A 958 -39.29 -29.36 11.42
CA THR A 958 -40.34 -28.66 10.68
C THR A 958 -41.36 -28.04 11.64
N VAL A 959 -41.49 -26.71 11.63
CA VAL A 959 -42.56 -26.01 12.36
C VAL A 959 -43.77 -25.82 11.44
N THR A 960 -44.82 -26.61 11.67
CA THR A 960 -46.15 -26.39 11.08
C THR A 960 -46.95 -25.37 11.91
N ALA A 961 -47.75 -24.55 11.23
CA ALA A 961 -48.34 -23.34 11.80
C ALA A 961 -49.64 -23.56 12.59
N ALA A 962 -49.81 -22.84 13.73
CA ALA A 962 -51.12 -22.56 14.34
C ALA A 962 -51.08 -21.39 15.37
N GLY A 963 -52.06 -20.47 15.30
CA GLY A 963 -52.59 -19.73 16.47
C GLY A 963 -51.87 -18.44 16.94
N PRO A 964 -52.58 -17.34 17.28
CA PRO A 964 -51.97 -16.08 17.71
C PRO A 964 -52.00 -15.77 19.23
N ARG A 965 -50.82 -15.42 19.78
CA ARG A 965 -50.55 -14.56 20.99
C ARG A 965 -51.00 -15.08 22.39
N PRO A 966 -50.51 -14.51 23.53
CA PRO A 966 -49.41 -13.55 23.74
C PRO A 966 -48.33 -13.95 24.79
N ASP A 967 -47.29 -13.11 24.89
CA ASP A 967 -46.42 -12.84 26.05
C ASP A 967 -45.33 -13.84 26.54
N ARG A 968 -44.30 -13.23 27.15
CA ARG A 968 -42.98 -13.77 27.49
C ARG A 968 -43.00 -14.84 28.59
N ASN A 969 -42.18 -15.88 28.41
CA ASN A 969 -41.01 -16.11 29.27
C ASN A 969 -40.07 -17.19 28.69
N ILE A 970 -38.76 -17.01 28.88
CA ILE A 970 -37.77 -18.05 28.61
C ILE A 970 -37.65 -18.91 29.87
N SER A 971 -38.27 -20.08 29.87
CA SER A 971 -38.11 -21.11 30.90
C SER A 971 -37.62 -22.39 30.25
N LEU A 972 -36.45 -22.88 30.69
CA LEU A 972 -35.91 -24.19 30.30
C LEU A 972 -36.89 -25.29 30.71
N ASP A 973 -37.05 -26.30 29.85
CA ASP A 973 -37.90 -27.47 30.13
C ASP A 973 -37.26 -28.33 31.23
N PRO A 974 -37.91 -28.53 32.39
CA PRO A 974 -37.35 -29.30 33.49
C PRO A 974 -37.38 -30.83 33.27
N ASN A 975 -37.87 -31.34 32.13
CA ASN A 975 -37.93 -32.76 31.81
C ASN A 975 -37.04 -33.21 30.64
N ALA A 976 -36.14 -32.34 30.15
CA ALA A 976 -35.11 -32.78 29.20
C ALA A 976 -34.10 -33.71 29.90
N PRO A 977 -33.73 -34.86 29.31
CA PRO A 977 -32.71 -35.74 29.89
C PRO A 977 -31.35 -35.03 29.91
N GLU A 978 -30.67 -35.05 31.04
CA GLU A 978 -29.30 -34.53 31.17
C GLU A 978 -28.36 -35.26 30.20
N ALA A 979 -27.57 -34.49 29.44
CA ALA A 979 -26.50 -35.05 28.63
C ALA A 979 -25.29 -35.38 29.52
N ASP A 980 -24.69 -36.55 29.32
CA ASP A 980 -23.55 -37.00 30.12
C ASP A 980 -22.38 -35.99 30.10
N VAL A 981 -21.79 -35.79 31.27
CA VAL A 981 -20.67 -34.86 31.47
C VAL A 981 -19.43 -35.38 30.72
N PRO A 982 -18.74 -34.56 29.91
CA PRO A 982 -17.50 -34.96 29.26
C PRO A 982 -16.44 -35.41 30.27
N ALA A 983 -15.72 -36.50 29.96
CA ALA A 983 -14.67 -37.01 30.83
C ALA A 983 -13.57 -35.96 31.08
N PRO A 984 -13.06 -35.83 32.32
CA PRO A 984 -12.01 -34.87 32.63
C PRO A 984 -10.69 -35.22 31.93
N PHE A 985 -10.01 -34.18 31.45
CA PHE A 985 -8.76 -34.27 30.70
C PHE A 985 -7.57 -34.46 31.66
N GLU A 986 -6.99 -35.65 31.69
CA GLU A 986 -5.79 -35.96 32.50
C GLU A 986 -4.50 -35.61 31.75
N TYR A 987 -3.55 -34.99 32.46
CA TYR A 987 -2.20 -34.67 31.97
C TYR A 987 -1.21 -35.65 32.61
N PRO A 988 -0.42 -36.42 31.84
CA PRO A 988 0.57 -37.32 32.41
C PRO A 988 1.76 -36.51 32.94
N PHE A 989 1.92 -36.50 34.26
CA PHE A 989 3.18 -36.19 34.91
C PHE A 989 3.80 -37.49 35.44
N ASP A 990 5.11 -37.42 35.68
CA ASP A 990 5.99 -38.47 36.21
C ASP A 990 6.40 -39.58 35.22
N ASN A 991 7.59 -39.41 34.65
CA ASN A 991 8.44 -40.55 34.28
C ASN A 991 9.93 -40.15 34.37
N ASP A 992 10.41 -40.01 35.61
CA ASP A 992 11.84 -39.91 35.96
C ASP A 992 12.19 -41.11 36.87
N GLY A 993 13.12 -41.97 36.43
CA GLY A 993 13.89 -42.87 37.30
C GLY A 993 13.40 -44.32 37.51
N GLU A 994 13.60 -45.20 36.53
CA GLU A 994 14.66 -46.26 36.49
C GLU A 994 14.59 -47.09 35.19
#